data_AF-A0A7K3KNJ4-F1
#
_entry.id   AF-A0A7K3KNJ4-F1
#
_cell.length_a   1.000
_cell.length_b   1.000
_cell.length_c   1.000
_cell.angle_alpha   90.00
_cell.angle_beta   90.00
_cell.angle_gamma   90.00
#
_symmetry.space_group_name_H-M   'P 1'
#
loop_
_entity.id
_entity.type
_entity.pdbx_description
1 polymer ?
#
loop_
_entity_poly.entity_id
_entity_poly.type
_entity_poly.pdbx_seq_one_letter_code
_entity_poly.pdbx_strand_id
1 'polypeptide(L)'
;MAAPAGKIASRLAALAAAAALIGLASARILTLGVGTPGYATGILASLAGGGLASVLASPLAIAWDDPVVLAGGAGSAGAMLLLAAATAVRGQRHNIDTDAAHGDARMARKGEMSDLMDERHAMNNIMFSQHVGIVLDATTPALRRRQYAKNLNTITLGISGLGKTYNCVIPDLLQSVGAALRPEAPGLRAAASAARRRVDPAGWERAQARKDAVWERRRAALARKGVGGGYDVVHSDPKGDNLRDCGQMYLDAGYEVSVINTVDFKASHRYNPLAAIPPRWVDVCDLEDVPFALPTVSVDGRPLEPSAPAGPVEAPSDGPTVVEQSLGPVSVTFALYPSVEERSAADMLRQGSADGSSDASLPPEVADFSFRRTRAVLRIAVANRAPAEVPSVRVGFALDRRIDWLMPDYEAVSSAPEPFRASNGGDARDSEFAWEIDLPAAGEDGPSVSWLEMPIEVKAMCVPDPVALAKVVNALTKNLGAKHDPNGKAEDPFWENCKKLHFMSKISYLFERYYPTSGYRYVTIPCMVDMIDEDMPDSGDPSDPSCTSERMEGWEYGHIWRSDPPAGGASQGERPEPGDAVSGDWEPLDSLPHKRDRSLAVKCYRALANSAADTYRSVVISTYAACVDIMGQDVREMLSCDEVHLDRLGEPGRGHAVFLIFQDTENPFEFIAALVMQQAIDSCMERAFSRHGGRLPRHVRFILDEAANLGMIPCLVRALAVVRSRNVSISLYLQSKSQLQERYGDKNAQSIFDCCSTMCFLGAQSEETLEMVSKKIGDETVFTQVLQHSFKGSSLFADSSESLSASARRVRTPSQLQQLDTGSMLVFIYNHLPCEDAKQDPTAHPLFRYVLPDFSRTRRMPPAAHAARLDIREFVEATRDGPVQSAAGAPPHLPAEHEPPPQRASRRR
;
A
#
# COMPACT_ATOMS: atom_id res chain seq x y z
N MET A 1 -15.45 33.41 -39.58
CA MET A 1 -15.51 33.36 -41.07
C MET A 1 -16.78 34.08 -41.51
N ALA A 2 -16.65 35.23 -42.18
CA ALA A 2 -17.78 35.99 -42.69
C ALA A 2 -18.07 35.61 -44.15
N ALA A 3 -19.24 35.01 -44.41
CA ALA A 3 -19.86 34.88 -45.75
C ALA A 3 -21.33 34.41 -45.61
N PRO A 4 -22.25 34.76 -46.53
CA PRO A 4 -22.43 36.04 -47.19
C PRO A 4 -23.91 36.50 -47.14
N ALA A 5 -24.21 37.60 -46.46
CA ALA A 5 -25.56 38.21 -46.44
C ALA A 5 -26.09 38.57 -47.85
N GLY A 6 -25.20 38.77 -48.83
CA GLY A 6 -25.56 39.14 -50.20
C GLY A 6 -26.31 38.09 -51.02
N LYS A 7 -26.18 36.77 -50.72
CA LYS A 7 -26.90 35.72 -51.48
C LYS A 7 -28.36 35.54 -51.04
N ILE A 8 -28.69 35.93 -49.81
CA ILE A 8 -30.05 35.83 -49.28
C ILE A 8 -30.87 37.05 -49.74
N ALA A 9 -30.27 38.25 -49.71
CA ALA A 9 -30.89 39.47 -50.21
C ALA A 9 -31.23 39.39 -51.72
N SER A 10 -30.35 38.82 -52.54
CA SER A 10 -30.61 38.67 -53.99
C SER A 10 -31.71 37.64 -54.30
N ARG A 11 -31.81 36.56 -53.51
CA ARG A 11 -32.89 35.57 -53.62
C ARG A 11 -34.24 36.12 -53.14
N LEU A 12 -34.24 36.93 -52.09
CA LEU A 12 -35.44 37.62 -51.59
C LEU A 12 -35.95 38.66 -52.59
N ALA A 13 -35.06 39.43 -53.20
CA ALA A 13 -35.43 40.39 -54.25
C ALA A 13 -36.00 39.70 -55.50
N ALA A 14 -35.41 38.57 -55.92
CA ALA A 14 -35.90 37.80 -57.07
C ALA A 14 -37.28 37.15 -56.80
N LEU A 15 -37.51 36.65 -55.59
CA LEU A 15 -38.81 36.08 -55.17
C LEU A 15 -39.90 37.16 -55.04
N ALA A 16 -39.57 38.34 -54.52
CA ALA A 16 -40.48 39.47 -54.44
C ALA A 16 -40.86 39.99 -55.85
N ALA A 17 -39.89 40.08 -56.76
CA ALA A 17 -40.14 40.47 -58.15
C ALA A 17 -41.00 39.44 -58.91
N ALA A 18 -40.76 38.14 -58.70
CA ALA A 18 -41.56 37.08 -59.30
C ALA A 18 -43.01 37.09 -58.76
N ALA A 19 -43.20 37.30 -57.46
CA ALA A 19 -44.52 37.40 -56.85
C ALA A 19 -45.31 38.64 -57.33
N ALA A 20 -44.64 39.78 -57.50
CA ALA A 20 -45.25 40.99 -58.06
C ALA A 20 -45.68 40.80 -59.53
N LEU A 21 -44.84 40.13 -60.34
CA LEU A 21 -45.17 39.79 -61.73
C LEU A 21 -46.35 38.82 -61.82
N ILE A 22 -46.41 37.81 -60.94
CA ILE A 22 -47.54 36.87 -60.86
C ILE A 22 -48.81 37.62 -60.42
N GLY A 23 -48.74 38.51 -59.44
CA GLY A 23 -49.87 39.34 -59.02
C GLY A 23 -50.41 40.25 -60.13
N LEU A 24 -49.53 40.90 -60.89
CA LEU A 24 -49.88 41.75 -62.03
C LEU A 24 -50.48 40.94 -63.20
N ALA A 25 -49.92 39.77 -63.50
CA ALA A 25 -50.45 38.86 -64.51
C ALA A 25 -51.84 38.32 -64.12
N SER A 26 -52.04 38.00 -62.84
CA SER A 26 -53.33 37.54 -62.29
C SER A 26 -54.40 38.63 -62.40
N ALA A 27 -54.08 39.86 -62.02
CA ALA A 27 -54.97 41.01 -62.13
C ALA A 27 -55.34 41.32 -63.60
N ARG A 28 -54.41 41.09 -64.54
CA ARG A 28 -54.68 41.31 -65.97
C ARG A 28 -55.54 40.21 -66.60
N ILE A 29 -55.32 38.95 -66.24
CA ILE A 29 -56.17 37.82 -66.68
C ILE A 29 -57.61 38.01 -66.19
N LEU A 30 -57.78 38.51 -64.96
CA LEU A 30 -59.09 38.83 -64.39
C LEU A 30 -59.78 39.99 -65.12
N THR A 31 -59.06 41.07 -65.48
CA THR A 31 -59.65 42.21 -66.21
C THR A 31 -60.02 41.90 -67.67
N LEU A 32 -59.36 40.94 -68.32
CA LEU A 32 -59.72 40.47 -69.67
C LEU A 32 -60.94 39.53 -69.71
N GLY A 33 -61.33 38.94 -68.58
CA GLY A 33 -62.44 37.99 -68.49
C GLY A 33 -63.84 38.62 -68.35
N VAL A 34 -63.95 39.94 -68.17
CA VAL A 34 -65.20 40.61 -67.74
C VAL A 34 -66.08 41.07 -68.91
N GLY A 35 -66.09 40.31 -70.01
CA GLY A 35 -66.96 40.59 -71.15
C GLY A 35 -68.30 39.83 -71.16
N THR A 36 -68.53 38.83 -70.29
CA THR A 36 -69.75 38.02 -70.32
C THR A 36 -70.23 37.59 -68.93
N PRO A 37 -71.55 37.58 -68.65
CA PRO A 37 -72.07 37.22 -67.34
C PRO A 37 -72.05 35.69 -67.17
N GLY A 38 -70.97 35.18 -66.58
CA GLY A 38 -70.81 33.75 -66.29
C GLY A 38 -69.43 33.46 -65.70
N TYR A 39 -69.27 33.65 -64.38
CA TYR A 39 -67.98 33.65 -63.68
C TYR A 39 -67.18 32.33 -63.73
N ALA A 40 -67.76 31.21 -64.18
CA ALA A 40 -67.08 29.91 -64.21
C ALA A 40 -66.68 29.41 -65.61
N THR A 41 -67.27 29.95 -66.69
CA THR A 41 -67.00 29.48 -68.07
C THR A 41 -66.06 30.38 -68.86
N GLY A 42 -65.92 31.65 -68.48
CA GLY A 42 -65.04 32.61 -69.18
C GLY A 42 -63.54 32.33 -69.04
N ILE A 43 -63.11 31.75 -67.91
CA ILE A 43 -61.69 31.46 -67.62
C ILE A 43 -61.17 30.30 -68.48
N LEU A 44 -62.02 29.32 -68.78
CA LEU A 44 -61.66 28.20 -69.68
C LEU A 44 -61.69 28.60 -71.15
N ALA A 45 -62.55 29.55 -71.54
CA ALA A 45 -62.64 30.04 -72.92
C ALA A 45 -61.47 30.98 -73.30
N SER A 46 -60.96 31.79 -72.36
CA SER A 46 -59.84 32.71 -72.62
C SER A 46 -58.49 32.01 -72.77
N LEU A 47 -58.35 30.78 -72.23
CA LEU A 47 -57.16 29.95 -72.41
C LEU A 47 -57.11 29.24 -73.78
N ALA A 48 -58.22 29.17 -74.50
CA ALA A 48 -58.31 28.44 -75.79
C ALA A 48 -58.16 29.33 -77.04
N GLY A 49 -58.28 30.65 -76.92
CA GLY A 49 -58.30 31.56 -78.08
C GLY A 49 -57.26 32.69 -78.01
N GLY A 50 -56.07 32.47 -78.55
CA GLY A 50 -55.19 33.51 -79.13
C GLY A 50 -54.75 34.72 -78.27
N GLY A 51 -55.01 34.75 -76.97
CA GLY A 51 -54.92 35.96 -76.13
C GLY A 51 -53.56 36.33 -75.55
N LEU A 52 -52.45 35.67 -75.92
CA LEU A 52 -51.13 36.02 -75.37
C LEU A 52 -50.50 37.25 -76.03
N ALA A 53 -50.85 37.55 -77.28
CA ALA A 53 -50.29 38.69 -78.02
C ALA A 53 -50.82 40.06 -77.54
N SER A 54 -52.09 40.13 -77.09
CA SER A 54 -52.70 41.37 -76.60
C SER A 54 -52.24 41.75 -75.19
N VAL A 55 -51.84 40.77 -74.37
CA VAL A 55 -51.29 40.99 -73.02
C VAL A 55 -49.90 41.65 -73.07
N LEU A 56 -49.12 41.39 -74.13
CA LEU A 56 -47.76 41.94 -74.30
C LEU A 56 -47.74 43.33 -74.95
N ALA A 57 -48.81 43.75 -75.63
CA ALA A 57 -48.86 45.03 -76.36
C ALA A 57 -48.99 46.27 -75.44
N SER A 58 -49.46 46.10 -74.19
CA SER A 58 -49.58 47.20 -73.22
C SER A 58 -49.60 46.66 -71.77
N PRO A 59 -48.43 46.37 -71.17
CA PRO A 59 -48.33 45.65 -69.90
C PRO A 59 -48.79 46.43 -68.65
N LEU A 60 -49.07 47.73 -68.76
CA LEU A 60 -49.35 48.63 -67.62
C LEU A 60 -50.79 49.19 -67.58
N ALA A 61 -51.68 48.78 -68.49
CA ALA A 61 -53.05 49.25 -68.51
C ALA A 61 -53.93 48.45 -67.52
N ILE A 62 -53.91 48.81 -66.24
CA ILE A 62 -54.74 48.22 -65.18
C ILE A 62 -55.83 49.22 -64.80
N ALA A 63 -57.09 48.79 -64.76
CA ALA A 63 -58.19 49.60 -64.24
C ALA A 63 -58.15 49.53 -62.70
N TRP A 64 -57.76 50.63 -62.06
CA TRP A 64 -57.51 50.72 -60.62
C TRP A 64 -58.77 51.00 -59.79
N ASP A 65 -59.87 51.24 -60.48
CA ASP A 65 -61.19 51.63 -60.00
C ASP A 65 -62.12 50.43 -59.75
N ASP A 66 -61.64 49.20 -60.00
CA ASP A 66 -62.41 47.96 -59.82
C ASP A 66 -62.19 47.34 -58.41
N PRO A 67 -63.26 47.13 -57.61
CA PRO A 67 -63.16 46.56 -56.26
C PRO A 67 -62.53 45.16 -56.23
N VAL A 68 -62.57 44.39 -57.32
CA VAL A 68 -61.95 43.05 -57.39
C VAL A 68 -60.42 43.14 -57.49
N VAL A 69 -59.88 44.16 -58.16
CA VAL A 69 -58.43 44.41 -58.27
C VAL A 69 -57.88 44.88 -56.92
N LEU A 70 -58.63 45.72 -56.19
CA LEU A 70 -58.30 46.13 -54.83
C LEU A 70 -58.33 44.96 -53.83
N ALA A 71 -59.31 44.06 -53.95
CA ALA A 71 -59.40 42.85 -53.13
C ALA A 71 -58.25 41.86 -53.39
N GLY A 72 -57.86 41.68 -54.67
CA GLY A 72 -56.70 40.86 -55.05
C GLY A 72 -55.36 41.46 -54.59
N GLY A 73 -55.22 42.78 -54.65
CA GLY A 73 -54.08 43.52 -54.09
C GLY A 73 -53.96 43.36 -52.57
N ALA A 74 -55.09 43.48 -51.85
CA ALA A 74 -55.12 43.26 -50.40
C ALA A 74 -54.81 41.79 -50.01
N GLY A 75 -55.31 40.82 -50.77
CA GLY A 75 -55.01 39.40 -50.53
C GLY A 75 -53.55 39.04 -50.76
N SER A 76 -52.92 39.57 -51.81
CA SER A 76 -51.50 39.35 -52.11
C SER A 76 -50.56 40.08 -51.12
N ALA A 77 -50.92 41.28 -50.67
CA ALA A 77 -50.23 41.98 -49.59
C ALA A 77 -50.36 41.22 -48.25
N GLY A 78 -51.54 40.67 -47.95
CA GLY A 78 -51.77 39.81 -46.79
C GLY A 78 -50.95 38.52 -46.83
N ALA A 79 -50.82 37.88 -48.00
CA ALA A 79 -49.97 36.71 -48.18
C ALA A 79 -48.47 37.05 -48.04
N MET A 80 -48.01 38.20 -48.54
CA MET A 80 -46.65 38.68 -48.30
C MET A 80 -46.38 38.96 -46.81
N LEU A 81 -47.32 39.57 -46.10
CA LEU A 81 -47.21 39.81 -44.66
C LEU A 81 -47.17 38.50 -43.86
N LEU A 82 -47.98 37.51 -44.22
CA LEU A 82 -47.95 36.18 -43.61
C LEU A 82 -46.64 35.44 -43.90
N LEU A 83 -46.11 35.54 -45.13
CA LEU A 83 -44.84 34.91 -45.49
C LEU A 83 -43.64 35.62 -44.83
N ALA A 84 -43.69 36.95 -44.70
CA ALA A 84 -42.71 37.74 -43.97
C ALA A 84 -42.77 37.46 -42.47
N ALA A 85 -43.96 37.33 -41.88
CA ALA A 85 -44.15 36.91 -40.49
C ALA A 85 -43.64 35.48 -40.27
N ALA A 86 -43.96 34.54 -41.17
CA ALA A 86 -43.50 33.15 -41.07
C ALA A 86 -41.97 33.02 -41.22
N THR A 87 -41.34 33.86 -42.05
CA THR A 87 -39.88 33.89 -42.19
C THR A 87 -39.19 34.66 -41.06
N ALA A 88 -39.80 35.70 -40.51
CA ALA A 88 -39.33 36.39 -39.30
C ALA A 88 -39.37 35.48 -38.06
N VAL A 89 -40.45 34.71 -37.89
CA VAL A 89 -40.58 33.69 -36.83
C VAL A 89 -39.56 32.57 -37.01
N ARG A 90 -39.24 32.17 -38.25
CA ARG A 90 -38.14 31.20 -38.52
C ARG A 90 -36.75 31.80 -38.31
N GLY A 91 -36.56 33.08 -38.58
CA GLY A 91 -35.30 33.79 -38.37
C GLY A 91 -34.98 34.02 -36.90
N GLN A 92 -35.99 34.32 -36.07
CA GLN A 92 -35.81 34.50 -34.62
C GLN A 92 -35.41 33.21 -33.90
N ARG A 93 -35.77 32.02 -34.41
CA ARG A 93 -35.32 30.74 -33.84
C ARG A 93 -33.82 30.48 -33.99
N HIS A 94 -33.13 31.18 -34.88
CA HIS A 94 -31.69 31.00 -35.14
C HIS A 94 -30.79 32.07 -34.48
N ASN A 95 -31.37 33.04 -33.76
CA ASN A 95 -30.64 34.17 -33.19
C ASN A 95 -30.47 34.09 -31.65
N ILE A 96 -30.63 32.90 -31.06
CA ILE A 96 -30.33 32.66 -29.65
C ILE A 96 -28.83 32.44 -29.55
N ASP A 97 -28.11 33.49 -29.16
CA ASP A 97 -26.69 33.44 -28.83
C ASP A 97 -26.53 32.64 -27.52
N THR A 98 -26.16 31.37 -27.62
CA THR A 98 -25.97 30.44 -26.48
C THR A 98 -24.66 30.71 -25.72
N ASP A 99 -23.88 31.70 -26.11
CA ASP A 99 -22.53 31.95 -25.62
C ASP A 99 -22.49 32.57 -24.19
N ALA A 100 -23.64 32.88 -23.60
CA ALA A 100 -23.78 33.37 -22.22
C ALA A 100 -24.21 32.27 -21.20
N ALA A 101 -23.93 31.00 -21.49
CA ALA A 101 -24.24 29.89 -20.57
C ALA A 101 -23.36 29.95 -19.30
N HIS A 102 -24.00 30.09 -18.15
CA HIS A 102 -23.39 29.89 -16.83
C HIS A 102 -23.34 28.38 -16.52
N GLY A 103 -22.23 27.72 -16.86
CA GLY A 103 -22.02 26.30 -16.56
C GLY A 103 -22.84 25.36 -17.45
N ASP A 104 -22.16 24.52 -18.23
CA ASP A 104 -22.78 23.43 -19.01
C ASP A 104 -22.65 22.09 -18.25
N ALA A 105 -22.78 22.14 -16.92
CA ALA A 105 -22.70 20.93 -16.11
C ALA A 105 -23.91 20.06 -16.39
N ARG A 106 -23.69 18.78 -16.69
CA ARG A 106 -24.77 17.80 -16.88
C ARG A 106 -24.35 16.43 -16.36
N MET A 107 -25.34 15.59 -16.11
CA MET A 107 -25.09 14.18 -15.82
C MET A 107 -24.68 13.41 -17.08
N ALA A 108 -23.77 12.45 -16.90
CA ALA A 108 -23.35 11.51 -17.93
C ALA A 108 -24.47 10.53 -18.26
N ARG A 109 -24.57 10.13 -19.54
CA ARG A 109 -25.41 9.00 -19.94
C ARG A 109 -24.70 7.69 -19.60
N LYS A 110 -25.45 6.62 -19.29
CA LYS A 110 -24.88 5.32 -18.88
C LYS A 110 -23.81 4.78 -19.84
N GLY A 111 -23.98 4.96 -21.15
CA GLY A 111 -23.01 4.51 -22.16
C GLY A 111 -21.76 5.39 -22.32
N GLU A 112 -21.76 6.63 -21.78
CA GLU A 112 -20.57 7.50 -21.84
C GLU A 112 -19.47 7.02 -20.87
N MET A 113 -19.85 6.30 -19.82
CA MET A 113 -18.93 5.83 -18.77
C MET A 113 -18.43 4.40 -18.96
N SER A 114 -19.16 3.57 -19.71
CA SER A 114 -18.77 2.17 -20.00
C SER A 114 -17.50 2.07 -20.85
N ASP A 115 -17.12 3.17 -21.51
CA ASP A 115 -15.90 3.29 -22.33
C ASP A 115 -14.58 3.05 -21.57
N LEU A 116 -14.61 3.09 -20.23
CA LEU A 116 -13.46 2.81 -19.36
C LEU A 116 -13.30 1.32 -19.03
N MET A 117 -14.26 0.49 -19.41
CA MET A 117 -14.32 -0.93 -19.07
C MET A 117 -13.84 -1.82 -20.22
N ASP A 118 -13.30 -2.99 -19.88
CA ASP A 118 -13.08 -4.08 -20.79
C ASP A 118 -14.37 -4.90 -20.96
N GLU A 119 -15.14 -4.57 -22.01
CA GLU A 119 -16.37 -5.29 -22.37
C GLU A 119 -16.12 -6.75 -22.81
N ARG A 120 -14.88 -7.08 -23.24
CA ARG A 120 -14.55 -8.44 -23.69
C ARG A 120 -14.30 -9.37 -22.52
N HIS A 121 -13.78 -8.82 -21.42
CA HIS A 121 -13.41 -9.55 -20.22
C HIS A 121 -14.03 -8.90 -18.99
N ALA A 122 -15.26 -9.28 -18.68
CA ALA A 122 -16.01 -8.73 -17.54
C ALA A 122 -15.25 -8.78 -16.20
N MET A 123 -14.42 -9.84 -16.00
CA MET A 123 -13.61 -10.03 -14.78
C MET A 123 -12.29 -9.25 -14.75
N ASN A 124 -12.03 -8.42 -15.76
CA ASN A 124 -10.87 -7.53 -15.83
C ASN A 124 -11.27 -6.08 -15.49
N ASN A 125 -12.30 -5.90 -14.66
CA ASN A 125 -12.85 -4.58 -14.35
C ASN A 125 -13.10 -4.45 -12.85
N ILE A 126 -12.79 -3.27 -12.34
CA ILE A 126 -13.27 -2.78 -11.05
C ILE A 126 -14.64 -2.13 -11.30
N MET A 127 -15.66 -2.61 -10.58
CA MET A 127 -17.05 -2.21 -10.81
C MET A 127 -17.50 -1.24 -9.72
N PHE A 128 -18.02 -0.07 -10.11
CA PHE A 128 -18.52 0.94 -9.17
C PHE A 128 -20.05 0.93 -9.09
N SER A 129 -20.71 0.86 -10.25
CA SER A 129 -22.15 0.71 -10.42
C SER A 129 -22.43 -0.28 -11.55
N GLN A 130 -23.70 -0.62 -11.82
CA GLN A 130 -24.07 -1.63 -12.82
C GLN A 130 -23.41 -1.42 -14.20
N HIS A 131 -23.25 -0.16 -14.62
CA HIS A 131 -22.72 0.20 -15.94
C HIS A 131 -21.44 1.03 -15.89
N VAL A 132 -20.92 1.33 -14.69
CA VAL A 132 -19.72 2.16 -14.51
C VAL A 132 -18.63 1.37 -13.81
N GLY A 133 -17.46 1.35 -14.41
CA GLY A 133 -16.28 0.68 -13.89
C GLY A 133 -15.02 1.16 -14.59
N ILE A 134 -13.88 0.72 -14.10
CA ILE A 134 -12.57 0.96 -14.73
C ILE A 134 -11.87 -0.37 -14.93
N VAL A 135 -11.27 -0.56 -16.10
CA VAL A 135 -10.44 -1.73 -16.41
C VAL A 135 -9.27 -1.87 -15.42
N LEU A 136 -9.02 -3.09 -14.94
CA LEU A 136 -7.88 -3.40 -14.08
C LEU A 136 -6.58 -3.38 -14.89
N ASP A 137 -6.46 -4.31 -15.85
CA ASP A 137 -5.32 -4.38 -16.77
C ASP A 137 -5.71 -3.91 -18.17
N ALA A 138 -5.33 -2.67 -18.50
CA ALA A 138 -5.54 -2.11 -19.83
C ALA A 138 -4.64 -2.77 -20.88
N THR A 139 -5.14 -3.86 -21.48
CA THR A 139 -4.43 -4.61 -22.51
C THR A 139 -4.43 -3.94 -23.88
N THR A 140 -5.42 -3.10 -24.18
CA THR A 140 -5.52 -2.42 -25.47
C THR A 140 -4.98 -0.98 -25.42
N PRO A 141 -4.36 -0.46 -26.49
CA PRO A 141 -3.89 0.93 -26.54
C PRO A 141 -5.00 1.97 -26.32
N ALA A 142 -6.24 1.66 -26.72
CA ALA A 142 -7.39 2.54 -26.48
C ALA A 142 -7.70 2.65 -24.98
N LEU A 143 -7.79 1.52 -24.28
CA LEU A 143 -8.02 1.49 -22.83
C LEU A 143 -6.87 2.16 -22.07
N ARG A 144 -5.61 1.92 -22.45
CA ARG A 144 -4.45 2.58 -21.81
C ARG A 144 -4.53 4.09 -21.91
N ARG A 145 -4.90 4.64 -23.08
CA ARG A 145 -5.05 6.09 -23.26
C ARG A 145 -6.18 6.66 -22.39
N ARG A 146 -7.32 5.95 -22.30
CA ARG A 146 -8.47 6.37 -21.49
C ARG A 146 -8.19 6.31 -19.98
N GLN A 147 -7.40 5.32 -19.55
CA GLN A 147 -7.00 5.10 -18.15
C GLN A 147 -5.75 5.89 -17.73
N TYR A 148 -4.91 6.39 -18.66
CA TYR A 148 -3.60 6.98 -18.37
C TYR A 148 -3.60 8.04 -17.25
N ALA A 149 -4.62 8.89 -17.17
CA ALA A 149 -4.71 9.93 -16.14
C ALA A 149 -5.39 9.49 -14.82
N LYS A 150 -5.77 8.22 -14.65
CA LYS A 150 -6.61 7.74 -13.54
C LYS A 150 -5.91 6.66 -12.73
N ASN A 151 -5.77 6.87 -11.42
CA ASN A 151 -5.42 5.77 -10.53
C ASN A 151 -6.64 4.87 -10.29
N LEU A 152 -6.43 3.75 -9.59
CA LEU A 152 -7.51 2.83 -9.22
C LEU A 152 -7.97 3.04 -7.78
N ASN A 153 -7.52 4.13 -7.13
CA ASN A 153 -7.91 4.44 -5.76
C ASN A 153 -9.33 5.01 -5.75
N THR A 154 -10.14 4.53 -4.83
CA THR A 154 -11.56 4.85 -4.77
C THR A 154 -11.97 5.22 -3.37
N ILE A 155 -12.87 6.20 -3.25
CA ILE A 155 -13.52 6.54 -1.97
C ILE A 155 -15.03 6.42 -2.11
N THR A 156 -15.66 5.70 -1.20
CA THR A 156 -17.10 5.45 -1.19
C THR A 156 -17.72 6.05 0.06
N LEU A 157 -18.66 6.98 -0.12
CA LEU A 157 -19.41 7.62 0.96
C LEU A 157 -20.83 7.09 1.03
N GLY A 158 -21.23 6.63 2.21
CA GLY A 158 -22.60 6.19 2.48
C GLY A 158 -22.86 5.99 3.96
N ILE A 159 -24.00 6.44 4.47
CA ILE A 159 -24.41 6.09 5.85
C ILE A 159 -24.62 4.57 6.01
N SER A 160 -24.71 4.11 7.26
CA SER A 160 -25.03 2.72 7.55
C SER A 160 -26.38 2.31 6.94
N GLY A 161 -26.49 1.06 6.48
CA GLY A 161 -27.72 0.51 5.88
C GLY A 161 -27.93 0.81 4.38
N LEU A 162 -27.11 1.67 3.74
CA LEU A 162 -27.22 1.94 2.29
C LEU A 162 -26.62 0.85 1.39
N GLY A 163 -26.19 -0.28 1.96
CA GLY A 163 -25.64 -1.40 1.19
C GLY A 163 -24.22 -1.18 0.68
N LYS A 164 -23.35 -0.43 1.38
CA LYS A 164 -21.92 -0.26 0.99
C LYS A 164 -21.22 -1.61 0.84
N THR A 165 -21.29 -2.45 1.86
CA THR A 165 -20.66 -3.77 1.87
C THR A 165 -21.30 -4.66 0.80
N TYR A 166 -22.62 -4.78 0.81
CA TYR A 166 -23.33 -5.64 -0.12
C TYR A 166 -23.20 -5.21 -1.59
N ASN A 167 -23.41 -3.94 -1.92
CA ASN A 167 -23.45 -3.45 -3.30
C ASN A 167 -22.10 -2.95 -3.84
N CYS A 168 -21.07 -2.75 -3.02
CA CYS A 168 -19.78 -2.27 -3.51
C CYS A 168 -18.63 -3.21 -3.12
N VAL A 169 -18.55 -3.67 -1.86
CA VAL A 169 -17.46 -4.56 -1.40
C VAL A 169 -17.58 -5.97 -1.97
N ILE A 170 -18.75 -6.62 -1.87
CA ILE A 170 -18.93 -8.00 -2.36
C ILE A 170 -18.64 -8.11 -3.88
N PRO A 171 -19.13 -7.22 -4.75
CA PRO A 171 -18.72 -7.22 -6.16
C PRO A 171 -17.21 -7.14 -6.37
N ASP A 172 -16.50 -6.31 -5.59
CA ASP A 172 -15.05 -6.22 -5.65
C ASP A 172 -14.37 -7.51 -5.15
N LEU A 173 -14.88 -8.16 -4.10
CA LEU A 173 -14.38 -9.47 -3.67
C LEU A 173 -14.61 -10.54 -4.74
N LEU A 174 -15.77 -10.53 -5.39
CA LEU A 174 -16.09 -11.45 -6.48
C LEU A 174 -15.21 -11.23 -7.72
N GLN A 175 -14.85 -9.98 -8.03
CA GLN A 175 -13.96 -9.66 -9.14
C GLN A 175 -12.50 -10.05 -8.87
N SER A 176 -12.11 -10.17 -7.60
CA SER A 176 -10.73 -10.47 -7.20
C SER A 176 -10.20 -11.77 -7.79
N VAL A 177 -11.02 -12.83 -7.83
CA VAL A 177 -10.62 -14.16 -8.31
C VAL A 177 -10.52 -14.26 -9.84
N GLY A 178 -10.86 -13.19 -10.56
CA GLY A 178 -10.70 -13.10 -12.01
C GLY A 178 -11.38 -14.25 -12.75
N ALA A 179 -10.60 -14.98 -13.55
CA ALA A 179 -11.04 -16.13 -14.32
C ALA A 179 -10.67 -17.49 -13.69
N ALA A 180 -10.24 -17.52 -12.42
CA ALA A 180 -9.93 -18.77 -11.72
C ALA A 180 -11.17 -19.68 -11.65
N LEU A 181 -12.31 -19.10 -11.26
CA LEU A 181 -13.58 -19.81 -11.16
C LEU A 181 -14.41 -19.69 -12.43
N ARG A 182 -15.22 -20.71 -12.69
CA ARG A 182 -16.11 -20.76 -13.85
C ARG A 182 -17.33 -19.87 -13.61
N PRO A 183 -17.60 -18.87 -14.47
CA PRO A 183 -18.81 -18.06 -14.36
C PRO A 183 -20.04 -18.89 -14.73
N GLU A 184 -21.12 -18.75 -13.95
CA GLU A 184 -22.44 -19.27 -14.30
C GLU A 184 -23.42 -18.15 -14.68
N ALA A 185 -24.41 -18.50 -15.50
CA ALA A 185 -25.43 -17.54 -15.89
C ALA A 185 -26.31 -17.21 -14.68
N PRO A 186 -26.45 -15.94 -14.28
CA PRO A 186 -27.35 -15.56 -13.18
C PRO A 186 -28.81 -15.86 -13.55
N GLY A 187 -29.69 -15.91 -12.55
CA GLY A 187 -31.13 -15.90 -12.79
C GLY A 187 -31.79 -17.25 -13.06
N LEU A 188 -32.93 -17.18 -13.74
CA LEU A 188 -33.75 -18.32 -14.19
C LEU A 188 -32.99 -19.35 -15.04
N ARG A 189 -31.90 -18.94 -15.70
CA ARG A 189 -31.05 -19.84 -16.51
C ARG A 189 -30.26 -20.81 -15.63
N ALA A 190 -29.74 -20.36 -14.48
CA ALA A 190 -29.14 -21.25 -13.49
C ALA A 190 -30.19 -22.19 -12.87
N ALA A 191 -31.37 -21.67 -12.53
CA ALA A 191 -32.46 -22.48 -11.99
C ALA A 191 -32.92 -23.58 -12.98
N ALA A 192 -33.04 -23.25 -14.27
CA ALA A 192 -33.36 -24.23 -15.32
C ALA A 192 -32.24 -25.28 -15.50
N SER A 193 -30.98 -24.88 -15.40
CA SER A 193 -29.83 -25.80 -15.39
C SER A 193 -29.87 -26.75 -14.20
N ALA A 194 -30.22 -26.25 -13.00
CA ALA A 194 -30.36 -27.04 -11.79
C ALA A 194 -31.57 -28.00 -11.86
N ALA A 195 -32.68 -27.59 -12.48
CA ALA A 195 -33.84 -28.45 -12.71
C ALA A 195 -33.49 -29.62 -13.66
N ARG A 196 -32.71 -29.37 -14.73
CA ARG A 196 -32.25 -30.44 -15.64
C ARG A 196 -31.41 -31.50 -14.94
N ARG A 197 -30.57 -31.12 -13.96
CA ARG A 197 -29.79 -32.07 -13.15
C ARG A 197 -30.68 -33.11 -12.45
N ARG A 198 -31.88 -32.72 -12.01
CA ARG A 198 -32.82 -33.63 -11.33
C ARG A 198 -33.49 -34.62 -12.29
N VAL A 199 -33.59 -34.28 -13.57
CA VAL A 199 -34.34 -35.05 -14.58
C VAL A 199 -33.42 -35.99 -15.38
N ASP A 200 -32.21 -35.53 -15.74
CA ASP A 200 -31.21 -36.32 -16.46
C ASP A 200 -29.80 -36.01 -15.91
N PRO A 201 -29.37 -36.73 -14.85
CA PRO A 201 -28.06 -36.50 -14.22
C PRO A 201 -26.89 -36.72 -15.18
N ALA A 202 -26.90 -37.81 -15.95
CA ALA A 202 -25.78 -38.20 -16.82
C ALA A 202 -25.66 -37.29 -18.07
N GLY A 203 -26.78 -36.85 -18.65
CA GLY A 203 -26.77 -35.84 -19.71
C GLY A 203 -26.34 -34.47 -19.19
N TRP A 204 -26.75 -34.11 -17.97
CA TRP A 204 -26.31 -32.88 -17.32
C TRP A 204 -24.80 -32.89 -17.06
N GLU A 205 -24.24 -33.96 -16.51
CA GLU A 205 -22.79 -34.11 -16.27
C GLU A 205 -21.97 -33.99 -17.56
N ARG A 206 -22.38 -34.67 -18.64
CA ARG A 206 -21.74 -34.53 -19.95
C ARG A 206 -21.82 -33.10 -20.49
N ALA A 207 -22.93 -32.41 -20.27
CA ALA A 207 -23.09 -31.02 -20.68
C ALA A 207 -22.22 -30.06 -19.84
N GLN A 208 -22.04 -30.34 -18.55
CA GLN A 208 -21.13 -29.59 -17.67
C GLN A 208 -19.69 -29.80 -18.08
N ALA A 209 -19.24 -31.06 -18.24
CA ALA A 209 -17.88 -31.38 -18.68
C ALA A 209 -17.50 -30.71 -20.01
N ARG A 210 -18.44 -30.62 -20.96
CA ARG A 210 -18.24 -29.87 -22.21
C ARG A 210 -18.05 -28.37 -21.98
N LYS A 211 -18.85 -27.77 -21.08
CA LYS A 211 -18.71 -26.36 -20.72
C LYS A 211 -17.39 -26.11 -19.98
N ASP A 212 -16.99 -27.02 -19.10
CA ASP A 212 -15.71 -26.97 -18.40
C ASP A 212 -14.55 -27.00 -19.38
N ALA A 213 -14.54 -27.95 -20.33
CA ALA A 213 -13.50 -28.00 -21.37
C ALA A 213 -13.44 -26.74 -22.27
N VAL A 214 -14.57 -26.07 -22.51
CA VAL A 214 -14.59 -24.78 -23.22
C VAL A 214 -14.06 -23.65 -22.34
N TRP A 215 -14.46 -23.64 -21.06
CA TRP A 215 -13.99 -22.66 -20.10
C TRP A 215 -12.50 -22.76 -19.84
N GLU A 216 -11.95 -23.96 -19.65
CA GLU A 216 -10.52 -24.21 -19.49
C GLU A 216 -9.71 -23.68 -20.67
N ARG A 217 -10.16 -23.95 -21.91
CA ARG A 217 -9.52 -23.39 -23.11
C ARG A 217 -9.57 -21.88 -23.15
N ARG A 218 -10.68 -21.27 -22.71
CA ARG A 218 -10.81 -19.82 -22.59
C ARG A 218 -9.87 -19.28 -21.50
N ARG A 219 -9.84 -19.88 -20.31
CA ARG A 219 -8.96 -19.49 -19.20
C ARG A 219 -7.48 -19.55 -19.62
N ALA A 220 -7.05 -20.64 -20.25
CA ALA A 220 -5.69 -20.77 -20.78
C ALA A 220 -5.39 -19.73 -21.88
N ALA A 221 -6.38 -19.32 -22.68
CA ALA A 221 -6.23 -18.23 -23.65
C ALA A 221 -6.14 -16.84 -22.98
N LEU A 222 -6.81 -16.63 -21.85
CA LEU A 222 -6.74 -15.40 -21.05
C LEU A 222 -5.39 -15.30 -20.32
N ALA A 223 -4.94 -16.39 -19.68
CA ALA A 223 -3.65 -16.47 -19.03
C ALA A 223 -2.49 -16.16 -19.99
N ARG A 224 -2.52 -16.69 -21.23
CA ARG A 224 -1.55 -16.35 -22.28
C ARG A 224 -1.54 -14.86 -22.68
N LYS A 225 -2.63 -14.14 -22.44
CA LYS A 225 -2.73 -12.70 -22.70
C LYS A 225 -2.39 -11.85 -21.46
N GLY A 226 -2.05 -12.48 -20.33
CA GLY A 226 -1.84 -11.80 -19.05
C GLY A 226 -3.12 -11.18 -18.49
N VAL A 227 -4.30 -11.75 -18.80
CA VAL A 227 -5.61 -11.24 -18.33
C VAL A 227 -6.32 -12.31 -17.52
N GLY A 228 -7.11 -11.88 -16.53
CA GLY A 228 -7.97 -12.79 -15.78
C GLY A 228 -7.26 -13.56 -14.68
N GLY A 229 -6.02 -13.17 -14.35
CA GLY A 229 -5.32 -13.65 -13.15
C GLY A 229 -5.99 -13.20 -11.86
N GLY A 230 -6.80 -12.13 -11.90
CA GLY A 230 -7.37 -11.52 -10.70
C GLY A 230 -6.34 -10.65 -9.97
N TYR A 231 -6.61 -10.38 -8.70
CA TYR A 231 -5.73 -9.63 -7.80
C TYR A 231 -5.68 -10.25 -6.41
N ASP A 232 -4.65 -9.87 -5.67
CA ASP A 232 -4.55 -10.14 -4.23
C ASP A 232 -5.37 -9.13 -3.45
N VAL A 233 -5.91 -9.56 -2.32
CA VAL A 233 -6.85 -8.78 -1.52
C VAL A 233 -6.33 -8.62 -0.12
N VAL A 234 -6.34 -7.39 0.39
CA VAL A 234 -6.27 -7.10 1.82
C VAL A 234 -7.59 -6.42 2.20
N HIS A 235 -8.43 -7.11 2.96
CA HIS A 235 -9.79 -6.67 3.24
C HIS A 235 -10.00 -6.46 4.74
N SER A 236 -10.47 -5.28 5.11
CA SER A 236 -11.06 -5.05 6.44
C SER A 236 -12.52 -5.49 6.41
N ASP A 237 -12.85 -6.50 7.20
CA ASP A 237 -14.16 -7.15 7.24
C ASP A 237 -14.77 -6.97 8.63
N PRO A 238 -15.47 -5.84 8.89
CA PRO A 238 -16.21 -5.67 10.13
C PRO A 238 -17.14 -6.88 10.34
N LYS A 239 -17.09 -7.50 11.53
CA LYS A 239 -17.89 -8.69 11.91
C LYS A 239 -17.46 -10.02 11.28
N GLY A 240 -16.68 -10.01 10.20
CA GLY A 240 -16.20 -11.24 9.55
C GLY A 240 -17.22 -11.91 8.62
N ASP A 241 -18.31 -11.22 8.26
CA ASP A 241 -19.38 -11.78 7.43
C ASP A 241 -18.89 -12.00 5.98
N ASN A 242 -18.05 -11.12 5.45
CA ASN A 242 -17.58 -11.26 4.08
C ASN A 242 -16.66 -12.48 3.92
N LEU A 243 -15.81 -12.78 4.92
CA LEU A 243 -15.01 -14.00 4.95
C LEU A 243 -15.89 -15.25 5.09
N ARG A 244 -16.91 -15.24 5.95
CA ARG A 244 -17.85 -16.38 6.06
C ARG A 244 -18.59 -16.64 4.76
N ASP A 245 -18.97 -15.58 4.06
CA ASP A 245 -19.76 -15.64 2.83
C ASP A 245 -18.91 -15.99 1.61
N CYS A 246 -17.72 -15.41 1.48
CA CYS A 246 -16.87 -15.49 0.29
C CYS A 246 -15.61 -16.35 0.49
N GLY A 247 -15.24 -16.74 1.70
CA GLY A 247 -13.98 -17.44 1.98
C GLY A 247 -13.83 -18.74 1.19
N GLN A 248 -14.91 -19.51 1.08
CA GLN A 248 -14.90 -20.75 0.29
C GLN A 248 -14.65 -20.50 -1.21
N MET A 249 -15.08 -19.35 -1.74
CA MET A 249 -14.76 -18.94 -3.11
C MET A 249 -13.25 -18.77 -3.32
N TYR A 250 -12.55 -18.17 -2.35
CA TYR A 250 -11.10 -18.00 -2.43
C TYR A 250 -10.38 -19.35 -2.38
N LEU A 251 -10.82 -20.27 -1.51
CA LEU A 251 -10.28 -21.63 -1.43
C LEU A 251 -10.47 -22.40 -2.74
N ASP A 252 -11.67 -22.36 -3.32
CA ASP A 252 -11.97 -22.97 -4.63
C ASP A 252 -11.15 -22.35 -5.76
N ALA A 253 -10.84 -21.05 -5.67
CA ALA A 253 -10.01 -20.33 -6.63
C ALA A 253 -8.51 -20.61 -6.44
N GLY A 254 -8.13 -21.37 -5.42
CA GLY A 254 -6.75 -21.73 -5.10
C GLY A 254 -5.98 -20.62 -4.36
N TYR A 255 -6.66 -19.65 -3.76
CA TYR A 255 -5.99 -18.59 -2.99
C TYR A 255 -5.44 -19.11 -1.67
N GLU A 256 -4.39 -18.48 -1.17
CA GLU A 256 -3.94 -18.57 0.21
C GLU A 256 -4.71 -17.53 1.03
N VAL A 257 -5.50 -17.98 1.99
CA VAL A 257 -6.36 -17.12 2.80
C VAL A 257 -5.78 -17.01 4.20
N SER A 258 -5.38 -15.81 4.58
CA SER A 258 -4.90 -15.48 5.91
C SER A 258 -5.94 -14.64 6.63
N VAL A 259 -6.08 -14.85 7.94
CA VAL A 259 -7.14 -14.24 8.75
C VAL A 259 -6.52 -13.68 10.02
N ILE A 260 -6.73 -12.40 10.28
CA ILE A 260 -6.40 -11.78 11.55
C ILE A 260 -7.72 -11.37 12.18
N ASN A 261 -8.04 -11.97 13.33
CA ASN A 261 -9.33 -11.81 13.98
C ASN A 261 -9.14 -11.26 15.40
N THR A 262 -9.50 -9.99 15.59
CA THR A 262 -9.45 -9.32 16.90
C THR A 262 -10.75 -9.42 17.69
N VAL A 263 -11.77 -10.11 17.12
CA VAL A 263 -13.03 -10.42 17.79
C VAL A 263 -12.94 -11.78 18.51
N ASP A 264 -12.39 -12.78 17.81
CA ASP A 264 -12.08 -14.10 18.34
C ASP A 264 -10.63 -14.48 17.96
N PHE A 265 -9.71 -14.23 18.89
CA PHE A 265 -8.28 -14.47 18.73
C PHE A 265 -7.92 -15.94 18.48
N LYS A 266 -8.76 -16.88 18.93
CA LYS A 266 -8.55 -18.32 18.68
C LYS A 266 -8.84 -18.68 17.23
N ALA A 267 -9.73 -17.92 16.58
CA ALA A 267 -10.03 -18.00 15.16
C ALA A 267 -9.20 -17.03 14.31
N SER A 268 -7.98 -16.71 14.75
CA SER A 268 -7.01 -15.86 14.04
C SER A 268 -5.75 -16.65 13.67
N HIS A 269 -5.16 -16.43 12.51
CA HIS A 269 -3.75 -16.79 12.30
C HIS A 269 -2.87 -15.92 13.19
N ARG A 270 -1.68 -16.43 13.52
CA ARG A 270 -0.69 -15.69 14.29
C ARG A 270 0.02 -14.67 13.40
N TYR A 271 0.29 -13.50 13.94
CA TYR A 271 0.92 -12.38 13.24
C TYR A 271 1.99 -11.75 14.12
N ASN A 272 3.24 -11.69 13.65
CA ASN A 272 4.31 -11.00 14.37
C ASN A 272 4.66 -9.67 13.68
N PRO A 273 4.27 -8.51 14.25
CA PRO A 273 4.61 -7.21 13.67
C PRO A 273 6.12 -6.96 13.54
N LEU A 274 6.95 -7.59 14.36
CA LEU A 274 8.40 -7.40 14.29
C LEU A 274 9.04 -8.21 13.16
N ALA A 275 8.35 -9.20 12.60
CA ALA A 275 8.82 -9.97 11.44
C ALA A 275 8.96 -9.10 10.17
N ALA A 276 8.22 -8.00 10.08
CA ALA A 276 8.33 -7.05 8.98
C ALA A 276 9.58 -6.14 9.05
N ILE A 277 10.38 -6.22 10.12
CA ILE A 277 11.61 -5.45 10.27
C ILE A 277 12.79 -6.33 9.83
N PRO A 278 13.45 -6.04 8.70
CA PRO A 278 14.59 -6.82 8.25
C PRO A 278 15.76 -6.73 9.25
N PRO A 279 16.45 -7.85 9.55
CA PRO A 279 17.69 -7.81 10.30
C PRO A 279 18.82 -7.21 9.45
N ARG A 280 19.79 -6.58 10.09
CA ARG A 280 21.04 -6.11 9.49
C ARG A 280 22.21 -6.56 10.36
N TRP A 281 23.32 -6.93 9.74
CA TRP A 281 24.53 -7.30 10.45
C TRP A 281 25.51 -6.13 10.45
N VAL A 282 26.06 -5.82 11.62
CA VAL A 282 27.08 -4.79 11.82
C VAL A 282 28.16 -5.31 12.76
N ASP A 283 29.38 -4.80 12.63
CA ASP A 283 30.44 -5.10 13.59
C ASP A 283 30.06 -4.57 15.00
N VAL A 284 30.37 -5.35 16.03
CA VAL A 284 30.04 -5.03 17.44
C VAL A 284 30.78 -3.77 17.93
N CYS A 285 31.95 -3.50 17.36
CA CYS A 285 32.80 -2.34 17.65
C CYS A 285 33.63 -1.97 16.43
N ASP A 286 34.25 -0.79 16.45
CA ASP A 286 35.32 -0.48 15.51
C ASP A 286 36.61 -1.17 15.96
N LEU A 287 37.46 -1.57 15.01
CA LEU A 287 38.72 -2.26 15.33
C LEU A 287 39.65 -1.39 16.21
N GLU A 288 39.52 -0.06 16.11
CA GLU A 288 40.25 0.92 16.92
C GLU A 288 39.91 0.81 18.41
N ASP A 289 38.68 0.37 18.74
CA ASP A 289 38.19 0.22 20.11
C ASP A 289 38.51 -1.15 20.72
N VAL A 290 39.25 -2.01 20.00
CA VAL A 290 39.66 -3.33 20.47
C VAL A 290 40.97 -3.18 21.24
N PRO A 291 40.96 -3.25 22.58
CA PRO A 291 42.18 -3.20 23.35
C PRO A 291 42.99 -4.47 23.05
N PHE A 292 44.22 -4.29 22.59
CA PHE A 292 45.22 -5.34 22.62
C PHE A 292 46.01 -5.18 23.91
N ALA A 293 45.68 -5.97 24.92
CA ALA A 293 46.52 -6.06 26.11
C ALA A 293 47.77 -6.87 25.73
N LEU A 294 48.94 -6.25 25.79
CA LEU A 294 50.24 -6.93 25.67
C LEU A 294 50.46 -7.76 26.95
N PRO A 295 50.47 -9.10 26.91
CA PRO A 295 50.68 -9.88 28.12
C PRO A 295 52.06 -10.53 28.15
N THR A 296 52.25 -11.32 29.18
CA THR A 296 53.51 -11.81 29.71
C THR A 296 54.35 -12.55 28.65
N VAL A 297 55.56 -12.04 28.42
CA VAL A 297 56.58 -12.76 27.65
C VAL A 297 57.47 -13.50 28.64
N SER A 298 57.72 -14.78 28.38
CA SER A 298 58.63 -15.59 29.21
C SER A 298 59.64 -16.32 28.34
N VAL A 299 60.87 -16.42 28.84
CA VAL A 299 61.97 -17.17 28.22
C VAL A 299 62.30 -18.31 29.17
N ASP A 300 62.29 -19.56 28.69
CA ASP A 300 62.56 -20.77 29.49
C ASP A 300 61.75 -20.85 30.79
N GLY A 301 60.47 -20.45 30.74
CA GLY A 301 59.56 -20.48 31.89
C GLY A 301 59.78 -19.40 32.95
N ARG A 302 60.69 -18.43 32.71
CA ARG A 302 60.86 -17.25 33.58
C ARG A 302 60.13 -16.05 32.98
N PRO A 303 59.18 -15.42 33.70
CA PRO A 303 58.52 -14.21 33.23
C PRO A 303 59.54 -13.07 33.14
N LEU A 304 59.54 -12.36 32.01
CA LEU A 304 60.29 -11.12 31.84
C LEU A 304 59.37 -9.97 32.28
N GLU A 305 59.78 -9.24 33.32
CA GLU A 305 59.05 -8.03 33.72
C GLU A 305 59.23 -6.94 32.66
N PRO A 306 58.14 -6.31 32.18
CA PRO A 306 58.21 -5.15 31.31
C PRO A 306 59.08 -4.07 31.94
N SER A 307 59.92 -3.41 31.14
CA SER A 307 60.66 -2.21 31.59
C SER A 307 59.74 -1.00 31.86
N ALA A 308 58.47 -1.07 31.42
CA ALA A 308 57.37 -0.16 31.77
C ALA A 308 56.00 -0.86 31.53
N PRO A 309 54.94 -0.58 32.31
CA PRO A 309 53.59 -1.06 32.00
C PRO A 309 53.14 -0.46 30.67
N ALA A 310 52.88 -1.31 29.68
CA ALA A 310 52.24 -0.88 28.44
C ALA A 310 50.78 -0.57 28.74
N GLY A 311 50.37 0.70 28.62
CA GLY A 311 48.95 1.04 28.57
C GLY A 311 48.30 0.42 27.32
N PRO A 312 46.95 0.38 27.26
CA PRO A 312 46.25 -0.05 26.05
C PRO A 312 46.72 0.79 24.86
N VAL A 313 47.09 0.12 23.76
CA VAL A 313 47.50 0.80 22.53
C VAL A 313 46.30 0.89 21.59
N GLU A 314 45.86 2.11 21.31
CA GLU A 314 44.80 2.39 20.34
C GLU A 314 45.32 2.20 18.91
N ALA A 315 44.54 1.51 18.06
CA ALA A 315 44.90 1.32 16.66
C ALA A 315 44.53 2.57 15.83
N PRO A 316 45.45 3.21 15.09
CA PRO A 316 45.11 4.29 14.16
C PRO A 316 44.28 3.81 12.95
N SER A 317 43.45 4.72 12.44
CA SER A 317 42.53 4.51 11.30
C SER A 317 43.19 4.20 9.95
N ASP A 318 44.46 4.57 9.77
CA ASP A 318 45.22 4.35 8.52
C ASP A 318 46.67 3.92 8.83
N GLY A 319 46.97 2.63 8.64
CA GLY A 319 48.30 2.04 8.75
C GLY A 319 48.42 0.93 9.80
N PRO A 320 49.53 0.17 9.83
CA PRO A 320 49.71 -0.88 10.82
C PRO A 320 49.93 -0.28 12.21
N THR A 321 49.19 -0.79 13.20
CA THR A 321 49.46 -0.46 14.61
C THR A 321 50.66 -1.27 15.05
N VAL A 322 51.82 -0.64 15.23
CA VAL A 322 53.06 -1.33 15.59
C VAL A 322 53.44 -1.04 17.04
N VAL A 323 53.51 -2.09 17.86
CA VAL A 323 53.96 -2.01 19.25
C VAL A 323 55.20 -2.87 19.40
N GLU A 324 56.34 -2.24 19.72
CA GLU A 324 57.60 -2.94 19.97
C GLU A 324 57.91 -2.91 21.47
N GLN A 325 58.15 -4.10 22.04
CA GLN A 325 58.59 -4.26 23.41
C GLN A 325 59.96 -4.92 23.44
N SER A 326 60.92 -4.28 24.07
CA SER A 326 62.28 -4.81 24.23
C SER A 326 62.44 -5.45 25.60
N LEU A 327 62.80 -6.73 25.63
CA LEU A 327 62.95 -7.56 26.82
C LEU A 327 64.36 -8.17 26.85
N GLY A 328 65.35 -7.32 27.12
CA GLY A 328 66.76 -7.72 27.08
C GLY A 328 67.24 -8.04 25.64
N PRO A 329 67.78 -9.24 25.35
CA PRO A 329 68.24 -9.61 24.00
C PRO A 329 67.10 -9.95 23.03
N VAL A 330 65.86 -10.09 23.52
CA VAL A 330 64.68 -10.40 22.68
C VAL A 330 63.83 -9.14 22.53
N SER A 331 63.36 -8.86 21.32
CA SER A 331 62.35 -7.83 21.06
C SER A 331 61.12 -8.47 20.41
N VAL A 332 59.93 -8.14 20.92
CA VAL A 332 58.66 -8.59 20.35
C VAL A 332 57.97 -7.39 19.70
N THR A 333 57.55 -7.54 18.45
CA THR A 333 56.84 -6.52 17.69
C THR A 333 55.47 -7.04 17.30
N PHE A 334 54.41 -6.35 17.71
CA PHE A 334 53.04 -6.62 17.29
C PHE A 334 52.67 -5.63 16.20
N ALA A 335 52.12 -6.10 15.09
CA ALA A 335 51.68 -5.27 13.99
C ALA A 335 50.29 -5.70 13.53
N LEU A 336 49.28 -4.85 13.75
CA LEU A 336 47.91 -5.10 13.29
C LEU A 336 47.69 -4.48 11.91
N TYR A 337 47.33 -5.29 10.93
CA TYR A 337 47.02 -4.84 9.56
C TYR A 337 45.52 -4.94 9.31
N PRO A 338 44.75 -3.84 9.39
CA PRO A 338 43.33 -3.86 9.10
C PRO A 338 43.08 -4.18 7.61
N SER A 339 42.05 -4.98 7.35
CA SER A 339 41.55 -5.28 6.01
C SER A 339 40.02 -5.35 6.04
N VAL A 340 39.36 -4.57 5.18
CA VAL A 340 37.89 -4.59 5.09
C VAL A 340 37.47 -5.51 3.95
N GLU A 341 36.71 -6.55 4.26
CA GLU A 341 36.09 -7.43 3.26
C GLU A 341 34.57 -7.21 3.23
N GLU A 342 33.97 -7.21 2.04
CA GLU A 342 32.50 -7.23 1.88
C GLU A 342 32.03 -8.68 1.76
N ARG A 343 31.12 -9.11 2.66
CA ARG A 343 30.53 -10.46 2.65
C ARG A 343 29.02 -10.43 2.60
N SER A 344 28.42 -11.47 2.03
CA SER A 344 26.98 -11.69 2.02
C SER A 344 26.50 -12.29 3.34
N ALA A 345 25.29 -11.95 3.80
CA ALA A 345 24.73 -12.55 5.02
C ALA A 345 24.44 -14.06 4.88
N ALA A 346 24.37 -14.61 3.66
CA ALA A 346 24.24 -16.04 3.40
C ALA A 346 25.49 -16.86 3.79
N ASP A 347 26.66 -16.23 3.85
CA ASP A 347 27.91 -16.89 4.23
C ASP A 347 28.06 -17.02 5.75
N MET A 348 27.42 -16.14 6.53
CA MET A 348 27.44 -16.19 8.00
C MET A 348 26.57 -17.30 8.59
N LEU A 349 25.35 -17.47 8.11
CA LEU A 349 24.43 -18.49 8.65
C LEU A 349 24.94 -19.92 8.43
N ARG A 350 25.82 -20.12 7.43
CA ARG A 350 26.53 -21.38 7.20
C ARG A 350 27.66 -21.65 8.21
N GLN A 351 28.18 -20.60 8.87
CA GLN A 351 29.25 -20.73 9.87
C GLN A 351 28.72 -20.76 11.31
N GLY A 352 27.52 -20.22 11.57
CA GLY A 352 26.89 -20.24 12.90
C GLY A 352 26.28 -21.59 13.31
N SER A 353 26.10 -22.55 12.38
CA SER A 353 25.62 -23.89 12.70
C SER A 353 26.81 -24.81 13.04
N ALA A 354 27.26 -24.80 14.29
CA ALA A 354 28.21 -25.80 14.79
C ALA A 354 27.65 -27.23 14.73
N ASP A 355 26.31 -27.36 14.72
CA ASP A 355 25.59 -28.60 14.46
C ASP A 355 25.05 -28.55 13.02
N GLY A 356 25.52 -29.46 12.15
CA GLY A 356 25.15 -29.55 10.73
C GLY A 356 23.69 -29.87 10.41
N SER A 357 22.72 -29.39 11.19
CA SER A 357 21.29 -29.41 10.87
C SER A 357 20.96 -28.25 9.93
N SER A 358 21.18 -28.48 8.64
CA SER A 358 20.75 -27.59 7.56
C SER A 358 19.25 -27.80 7.28
N ASP A 359 18.37 -27.04 7.93
CA ASP A 359 16.96 -26.98 7.47
C ASP A 359 16.25 -25.64 7.71
N ALA A 360 17.00 -24.56 8.00
CA ALA A 360 16.45 -23.21 7.93
C ALA A 360 16.73 -22.64 6.53
N SER A 361 15.78 -22.80 5.60
CA SER A 361 15.82 -22.09 4.33
C SER A 361 15.85 -20.60 4.61
N LEU A 362 16.98 -19.96 4.33
CA LEU A 362 17.15 -18.52 4.38
C LEU A 362 16.05 -17.80 3.58
N PRO A 363 15.36 -16.80 4.13
CA PRO A 363 14.54 -15.91 3.33
C PRO A 363 15.42 -15.27 2.25
N PRO A 364 15.01 -15.21 0.98
CA PRO A 364 15.79 -14.61 -0.11
C PRO A 364 16.23 -13.17 0.19
N GLU A 365 15.51 -12.47 1.07
CA GLU A 365 15.73 -11.09 1.50
C GLU A 365 17.04 -10.86 2.23
N VAL A 366 17.55 -11.88 2.93
CA VAL A 366 18.79 -11.77 3.71
C VAL A 366 20.02 -12.08 2.84
N ALA A 367 19.86 -12.86 1.77
CA ALA A 367 20.98 -13.33 0.95
C ALA A 367 21.70 -12.21 0.15
N ASP A 368 20.97 -11.15 -0.22
CA ASP A 368 21.49 -10.08 -1.10
C ASP A 368 22.16 -8.91 -0.35
N PHE A 369 22.16 -8.91 0.99
CA PHE A 369 22.81 -7.85 1.75
C PHE A 369 24.30 -8.14 1.96
N SER A 370 25.14 -7.32 1.34
CA SER A 370 26.57 -7.24 1.63
C SER A 370 26.79 -6.31 2.82
N PHE A 371 27.39 -6.80 3.91
CA PHE A 371 27.87 -5.96 4.99
C PHE A 371 29.40 -5.96 4.99
N ARG A 372 29.99 -4.82 5.34
CA ARG A 372 31.44 -4.70 5.53
C ARG A 372 31.78 -5.33 6.87
N ARG A 373 32.62 -6.35 6.84
CA ARG A 373 33.17 -6.95 8.05
C ARG A 373 34.60 -6.50 8.20
N THR A 374 34.95 -6.02 9.38
CA THR A 374 36.32 -5.63 9.69
C THR A 374 37.12 -6.88 10.03
N ARG A 375 38.03 -7.26 9.15
CA ARG A 375 39.10 -8.21 9.43
C ARG A 375 40.38 -7.45 9.74
N ALA A 376 41.30 -8.12 10.39
CA ALA A 376 42.68 -7.68 10.44
C ALA A 376 43.60 -8.89 10.46
N VAL A 377 44.85 -8.70 10.05
CA VAL A 377 45.90 -9.69 10.28
C VAL A 377 46.75 -9.16 11.43
N LEU A 378 46.74 -9.90 12.55
CA LEU A 378 47.67 -9.66 13.63
C LEU A 378 48.99 -10.36 13.29
N ARG A 379 50.04 -9.58 13.05
CA ARG A 379 51.40 -10.08 12.88
C ARG A 379 52.18 -9.93 14.17
N ILE A 380 52.85 -11.00 14.58
CA ILE A 380 53.76 -11.00 15.73
C ILE A 380 55.14 -11.35 15.22
N ALA A 381 56.10 -10.45 15.42
CA ALA A 381 57.51 -10.67 15.14
C ALA A 381 58.24 -10.87 16.46
N VAL A 382 59.03 -11.92 16.58
CA VAL A 382 59.92 -12.13 17.72
C VAL A 382 61.35 -12.15 17.21
N ALA A 383 62.16 -11.21 17.65
CA ALA A 383 63.54 -11.04 17.19
C ALA A 383 64.54 -11.33 18.31
N ASN A 384 65.53 -12.18 18.03
CA ASN A 384 66.67 -12.43 18.92
C ASN A 384 67.89 -11.63 18.46
N ARG A 385 68.43 -10.78 19.35
CA ARG A 385 69.61 -9.94 19.12
C ARG A 385 70.87 -10.52 19.77
N ALA A 386 70.79 -11.66 20.46
CA ALA A 386 71.94 -12.30 21.07
C ALA A 386 72.62 -13.29 20.10
N PRO A 387 73.96 -13.42 20.17
CA PRO A 387 74.72 -14.40 19.40
C PRO A 387 74.54 -15.84 19.91
N ALA A 388 73.78 -16.05 20.99
CA ALA A 388 73.43 -17.36 21.52
C ALA A 388 71.99 -17.73 21.13
N GLU A 389 71.78 -19.02 20.87
CA GLU A 389 70.45 -19.60 20.63
C GLU A 389 69.59 -19.48 21.89
N VAL A 390 68.34 -19.04 21.73
CA VAL A 390 67.35 -18.99 22.80
C VAL A 390 66.38 -20.15 22.53
N PRO A 391 66.34 -21.20 23.37
CA PRO A 391 65.72 -22.47 23.00
C PRO A 391 64.21 -22.36 22.75
N SER A 392 63.49 -21.51 23.50
CA SER A 392 62.06 -21.26 23.28
C SER A 392 61.61 -19.96 23.95
N VAL A 393 60.85 -19.14 23.23
CA VAL A 393 60.16 -17.97 23.79
C VAL A 393 58.67 -18.24 23.82
N ARG A 394 58.08 -18.15 25.01
CA ARG A 394 56.64 -18.26 25.18
C ARG A 394 56.02 -16.88 25.17
N VAL A 395 55.19 -16.63 24.18
CA VAL A 395 54.42 -15.39 24.02
C VAL A 395 52.97 -15.68 24.38
N GLY A 396 52.51 -15.12 25.50
CA GLY A 396 51.10 -15.09 25.85
C GLY A 396 50.40 -13.92 25.16
N PHE A 397 49.13 -14.06 24.77
CA PHE A 397 48.27 -12.98 24.28
C PHE A 397 46.83 -13.21 24.75
N ALA A 398 46.15 -12.12 25.11
CA ALA A 398 44.73 -12.09 25.46
C ALA A 398 44.01 -11.29 24.37
N LEU A 399 43.05 -11.93 23.68
CA LEU A 399 42.19 -11.24 22.73
C LEU A 399 40.88 -10.85 23.40
N ASP A 400 40.45 -9.61 23.15
CA ASP A 400 39.14 -9.11 23.55
C ASP A 400 38.03 -10.05 23.05
N ARG A 401 37.03 -10.29 23.90
CA ARG A 401 35.89 -11.18 23.61
C ARG A 401 35.12 -10.82 22.34
N ARG A 402 35.24 -9.58 21.84
CA ARG A 402 34.64 -9.06 20.59
C ARG A 402 35.39 -9.52 19.33
N ILE A 403 36.53 -10.18 19.45
CA ILE A 403 37.33 -10.69 18.34
C ILE A 403 37.19 -12.21 18.20
N ASP A 404 36.90 -12.67 16.99
CA ASP A 404 37.14 -14.05 16.56
C ASP A 404 38.52 -14.15 15.89
N TRP A 405 39.15 -15.31 15.96
CA TRP A 405 40.43 -15.58 15.31
C TRP A 405 40.37 -16.88 14.52
N LEU A 406 41.08 -16.92 13.40
CA LEU A 406 41.26 -18.10 12.57
C LEU A 406 42.64 -18.71 12.83
N MET A 407 42.76 -20.03 12.63
CA MET A 407 44.05 -20.71 12.79
C MET A 407 45.13 -20.04 11.91
N PRO A 408 46.33 -19.75 12.45
CA PRO A 408 47.42 -19.11 11.71
C PRO A 408 47.87 -19.93 10.49
N ASP A 409 48.36 -19.26 9.44
CA ASP A 409 49.14 -19.93 8.39
C ASP A 409 50.56 -20.23 8.93
N TYR A 410 50.98 -21.49 8.85
CA TYR A 410 52.14 -22.03 9.57
C TYR A 410 53.45 -21.95 8.77
N GLU A 411 54.42 -21.15 9.23
CA GLU A 411 55.83 -21.30 8.79
C GLU A 411 56.87 -21.37 9.94
N ALA A 412 56.55 -21.02 11.19
CA ALA A 412 57.56 -20.92 12.26
C ALA A 412 57.16 -21.34 13.70
N VAL A 413 56.00 -21.99 13.93
CA VAL A 413 55.55 -22.37 15.29
C VAL A 413 55.85 -23.86 15.55
N SER A 414 56.59 -24.17 16.62
CA SER A 414 57.06 -25.53 16.93
C SER A 414 56.03 -26.40 17.65
N SER A 415 54.96 -25.83 18.21
CA SER A 415 53.88 -26.55 18.91
C SER A 415 52.49 -25.91 18.73
N ALA A 416 51.42 -26.73 18.81
CA ALA A 416 50.03 -26.23 18.80
C ALA A 416 49.75 -25.39 20.08
N PRO A 417 48.90 -24.34 20.02
CA PRO A 417 48.62 -23.50 21.18
C PRO A 417 48.11 -24.32 22.36
N GLU A 418 48.80 -24.25 23.50
CA GLU A 418 48.25 -24.71 24.77
C GLU A 418 47.45 -23.56 25.42
N PRO A 419 46.22 -23.79 25.90
CA PRO A 419 45.46 -22.76 26.62
C PRO A 419 46.24 -22.36 27.89
N PHE A 420 46.56 -21.07 27.99
CA PHE A 420 47.29 -20.52 29.13
C PHE A 420 46.33 -20.44 30.34
N ARG A 421 46.74 -20.99 31.49
CA ARG A 421 46.06 -20.74 32.77
C ARG A 421 46.89 -19.75 33.57
N ALA A 422 46.52 -18.48 33.54
CA ALA A 422 47.07 -17.51 34.47
C ALA A 422 46.75 -17.94 35.93
N SER A 423 47.79 -18.12 36.75
CA SER A 423 47.64 -18.30 38.19
C SER A 423 48.05 -17.02 38.92
N ASN A 424 47.07 -16.16 39.18
CA ASN A 424 46.78 -15.49 40.47
C ASN A 424 46.02 -14.19 40.22
N GLY A 425 44.69 -14.23 40.42
CA GLY A 425 43.89 -13.04 40.77
C GLY A 425 43.11 -12.30 39.67
N GLY A 426 42.94 -12.84 38.46
CA GLY A 426 42.15 -12.22 37.39
C GLY A 426 41.27 -13.24 36.65
N ASP A 427 40.04 -12.84 36.33
CA ASP A 427 38.98 -13.67 35.73
C ASP A 427 39.41 -14.34 34.41
N ALA A 428 39.26 -15.65 34.33
CA ALA A 428 39.68 -16.51 33.21
C ALA A 428 38.78 -16.39 31.96
N ARG A 429 38.57 -15.19 31.41
CA ARG A 429 37.51 -14.96 30.39
C ARG A 429 37.91 -14.20 29.13
N ASP A 430 39.14 -13.69 29.03
CA ASP A 430 39.75 -13.44 27.72
C ASP A 430 40.19 -14.79 27.15
N SER A 431 40.15 -14.92 25.82
CA SER A 431 40.74 -16.09 25.19
C SER A 431 42.26 -15.94 25.28
N GLU A 432 42.82 -16.38 26.40
CA GLU A 432 44.25 -16.36 26.68
C GLU A 432 44.91 -17.54 25.99
N PHE A 433 45.87 -17.23 25.12
CA PHE A 433 46.61 -18.19 24.36
C PHE A 433 48.10 -18.00 24.62
N ALA A 434 48.85 -19.10 24.60
CA ALA A 434 50.30 -19.05 24.59
C ALA A 434 50.84 -19.85 23.41
N TRP A 435 51.82 -19.27 22.74
CA TRP A 435 52.61 -19.95 21.72
C TRP A 435 54.06 -20.07 22.15
N GLU A 436 54.67 -21.19 21.79
CA GLU A 436 56.09 -21.42 21.94
C GLU A 436 56.75 -21.20 20.58
N ILE A 437 57.66 -20.23 20.53
CA ILE A 437 58.32 -19.79 19.30
C ILE A 437 59.81 -20.06 19.46
N ASP A 438 60.34 -20.89 18.56
CA ASP A 438 61.77 -21.18 18.50
C ASP A 438 62.50 -19.97 17.89
N LEU A 439 63.60 -19.55 18.54
CA LEU A 439 64.40 -18.41 18.09
C LEU A 439 65.84 -18.84 17.77
N PRO A 440 66.20 -18.88 16.48
CA PRO A 440 67.58 -19.13 16.07
C PRO A 440 68.54 -18.10 16.68
N ALA A 441 69.84 -18.42 16.75
CA ALA A 441 70.86 -17.43 17.12
C ALA A 441 70.91 -16.29 16.09
N ALA A 442 71.28 -15.07 16.52
CA ALA A 442 71.51 -13.96 15.60
C ALA A 442 72.69 -14.28 14.66
N GLY A 443 72.50 -14.03 13.35
CA GLY A 443 73.53 -14.23 12.33
C GLY A 443 74.49 -13.04 12.22
N GLU A 444 75.56 -13.17 11.43
CA GLU A 444 76.51 -12.08 11.16
C GLU A 444 75.85 -10.86 10.47
N ASP A 445 74.72 -11.07 9.78
CA ASP A 445 73.98 -10.06 9.01
C ASP A 445 72.85 -9.35 9.79
N GLY A 446 72.61 -9.70 11.07
CA GLY A 446 71.58 -9.07 11.90
C GLY A 446 70.79 -10.02 12.81
N PRO A 447 69.76 -9.51 13.52
CA PRO A 447 68.93 -10.31 14.42
C PRO A 447 68.13 -11.37 13.64
N SER A 448 67.98 -12.56 14.23
CA SER A 448 67.05 -13.58 13.72
C SER A 448 65.62 -13.20 14.11
N VAL A 449 64.66 -13.35 13.19
CA VAL A 449 63.25 -12.96 13.40
C VAL A 449 62.34 -14.11 13.01
N SER A 450 61.48 -14.54 13.93
CA SER A 450 60.37 -15.48 13.69
C SER A 450 59.06 -14.70 13.61
N TRP A 451 58.20 -15.04 12.65
CA TRP A 451 56.92 -14.37 12.42
C TRP A 451 55.75 -15.30 12.65
N LEU A 452 54.65 -14.71 13.11
CA LEU A 452 53.35 -15.35 13.19
C LEU A 452 52.29 -14.42 12.61
N GLU A 453 51.48 -14.93 11.70
CA GLU A 453 50.34 -14.21 11.12
C GLU A 453 49.04 -14.87 11.54
N MET A 454 48.21 -14.14 12.28
CA MET A 454 46.89 -14.60 12.71
C MET A 454 45.80 -13.73 12.08
N PRO A 455 44.92 -14.31 11.24
CA PRO A 455 43.72 -13.60 10.80
C PRO A 455 42.76 -13.46 11.99
N ILE A 456 42.33 -12.22 12.25
CA ILE A 456 41.32 -11.90 13.24
C ILE A 456 40.13 -11.21 12.58
N GLU A 457 38.95 -11.36 13.16
CA GLU A 457 37.69 -10.80 12.68
C GLU A 457 36.93 -10.19 13.84
N VAL A 458 36.35 -9.01 13.64
CA VAL A 458 35.41 -8.45 14.62
C VAL A 458 34.12 -9.29 14.58
N LYS A 459 33.58 -9.62 15.75
CA LYS A 459 32.27 -10.27 15.88
C LYS A 459 31.20 -9.34 15.36
N ALA A 460 30.24 -9.92 14.65
CA ALA A 460 29.08 -9.19 14.15
C ALA A 460 27.89 -9.34 15.12
N MET A 461 27.08 -8.29 15.20
CA MET A 461 25.80 -8.27 15.89
C MET A 461 24.68 -8.03 14.89
N CYS A 462 23.51 -8.59 15.20
CA CYS A 462 22.31 -8.33 14.43
C CYS A 462 21.60 -7.11 15.00
N VAL A 463 21.34 -6.10 14.18
CA VAL A 463 20.55 -4.91 14.53
C VAL A 463 19.31 -4.83 13.64
N PRO A 464 18.19 -4.29 14.11
CA PRO A 464 17.02 -4.07 13.26
C PRO A 464 17.31 -2.98 12.22
N ASP A 465 16.68 -3.08 11.04
CA ASP A 465 16.64 -1.97 10.10
C ASP A 465 16.05 -0.71 10.78
N PRO A 466 16.80 0.40 10.88
CA PRO A 466 16.38 1.54 11.69
C PRO A 466 15.18 2.26 11.10
N VAL A 467 14.97 2.21 9.78
CA VAL A 467 13.85 2.87 9.10
C VAL A 467 12.58 2.04 9.29
N ALA A 468 12.64 0.73 9.10
CA ALA A 468 11.53 -0.18 9.33
C ALA A 468 11.13 -0.18 10.82
N LEU A 469 12.10 -0.23 11.73
CA LEU A 469 11.85 -0.13 13.17
C LEU A 469 11.12 1.17 13.52
N ALA A 470 11.62 2.31 13.02
CA ALA A 470 10.99 3.60 13.29
C ALA A 470 9.55 3.67 12.77
N LYS A 471 9.25 3.07 11.60
CA LYS A 471 7.88 2.98 11.07
C LYS A 471 6.98 2.15 11.97
N VAL A 472 7.43 0.97 12.41
CA VAL A 472 6.65 0.07 13.29
C VAL A 472 6.40 0.72 14.65
N VAL A 473 7.44 1.28 15.26
CA VAL A 473 7.33 1.98 16.55
C VAL A 473 6.42 3.20 16.44
N ASN A 474 6.51 3.98 15.37
CA ASN A 474 5.61 5.12 15.15
C ASN A 474 4.14 4.67 15.01
N ALA A 475 3.87 3.56 14.33
CA ALA A 475 2.53 3.00 14.25
C ALA A 475 2.03 2.48 15.60
N LEU A 476 2.89 1.82 16.39
CA LEU A 476 2.57 1.38 17.75
C LEU A 476 2.21 2.57 18.64
N THR A 477 3.09 3.57 18.75
CA THR A 477 2.88 4.73 19.65
C THR A 477 1.62 5.52 19.28
N LYS A 478 1.27 5.60 18.00
CA LYS A 478 0.10 6.36 17.53
C LYS A 478 -1.24 5.66 17.75
N ASN A 479 -1.22 4.34 17.99
CA ASN A 479 -2.43 3.55 18.12
C ASN A 479 -2.57 2.85 19.50
N LEU A 480 -1.48 2.71 20.28
CA LEU A 480 -1.51 2.18 21.64
C LEU A 480 -1.84 3.26 22.67
N GLY A 481 -2.80 2.98 23.57
CA GLY A 481 -3.21 3.90 24.64
C GLY A 481 -3.92 5.17 24.16
N ALA A 482 -4.21 5.29 22.86
CA ALA A 482 -4.86 6.45 22.27
C ALA A 482 -6.36 6.45 22.60
N LYS A 483 -6.75 7.03 23.74
CA LYS A 483 -8.06 7.69 23.81
C LYS A 483 -7.92 8.99 23.03
N HIS A 484 -8.44 9.06 21.82
CA HIS A 484 -8.52 10.34 21.10
C HIS A 484 -9.24 11.33 22.02
N ASP A 485 -8.51 12.34 22.51
CA ASP A 485 -9.12 13.43 23.27
C ASP A 485 -10.18 14.07 22.37
N PRO A 486 -11.46 14.10 22.77
CA PRO A 486 -12.53 14.72 21.99
C PRO A 486 -12.27 16.21 21.69
N ASN A 487 -11.32 16.86 22.39
CA ASN A 487 -10.90 18.24 22.13
C ASN A 487 -9.72 18.36 21.15
N GLY A 488 -9.20 17.26 20.59
CA GLY A 488 -8.15 17.29 19.57
C GLY A 488 -6.79 17.81 20.06
N LYS A 489 -6.52 17.81 21.38
CA LYS A 489 -5.18 18.08 21.88
C LYS A 489 -4.31 16.86 21.60
N ALA A 490 -3.32 17.04 20.72
CA ALA A 490 -2.28 16.06 20.52
C ALA A 490 -1.62 15.76 21.87
N GLU A 491 -1.31 14.47 22.11
CA GLU A 491 -0.47 14.07 23.24
C GLU A 491 0.82 14.89 23.22
N ASP A 492 1.34 15.25 24.39
CA ASP A 492 2.56 16.05 24.48
C ASP A 492 3.68 15.35 23.68
N PRO A 493 4.32 16.04 22.71
CA PRO A 493 5.40 15.47 21.92
C PRO A 493 6.53 14.86 22.78
N PHE A 494 6.73 15.35 24.00
CA PHE A 494 7.68 14.78 24.95
C PHE A 494 7.33 13.32 25.29
N TRP A 495 6.11 13.05 25.76
CA TRP A 495 5.68 11.71 26.17
C TRP A 495 5.66 10.73 24.98
N GLU A 496 5.21 11.20 23.81
CA GLU A 496 5.23 10.40 22.59
C GLU A 496 6.66 9.98 22.22
N ASN A 497 7.63 10.89 22.29
CA ASN A 497 9.02 10.60 21.97
C ASN A 497 9.69 9.68 23.01
N CYS A 498 9.37 9.84 24.30
CA CYS A 498 9.86 8.95 25.34
C CYS A 498 9.37 7.50 25.14
N LYS A 499 8.07 7.31 24.81
CA LYS A 499 7.52 5.99 24.47
C LYS A 499 8.23 5.37 23.26
N LYS A 500 8.50 6.17 22.22
CA LYS A 500 9.23 5.70 21.03
C LYS A 500 10.64 5.22 21.38
N LEU A 501 11.39 5.99 22.16
CA LEU A 501 12.73 5.58 22.62
C LEU A 501 12.65 4.29 23.43
N HIS A 502 11.62 4.14 24.25
CA HIS A 502 11.45 2.97 25.10
C HIS A 502 11.20 1.71 24.26
N PHE A 503 10.23 1.76 23.33
CA PHE A 503 9.96 0.67 22.40
C PHE A 503 11.18 0.35 21.51
N MET A 504 11.85 1.37 20.97
CA MET A 504 13.07 1.18 20.16
C MET A 504 14.16 0.48 20.95
N SER A 505 14.37 0.83 22.22
CA SER A 505 15.36 0.18 23.08
C SER A 505 15.06 -1.31 23.26
N LYS A 506 13.83 -1.66 23.65
CA LYS A 506 13.45 -3.06 23.90
C LYS A 506 13.44 -3.91 22.63
N ILE A 507 12.84 -3.41 21.56
CA ILE A 507 12.83 -4.15 20.28
C ILE A 507 14.25 -4.35 19.77
N SER A 508 15.10 -3.32 19.81
CA SER A 508 16.49 -3.46 19.37
C SER A 508 17.24 -4.48 20.21
N TYR A 509 17.04 -4.51 21.53
CA TYR A 509 17.64 -5.53 22.39
C TYR A 509 17.21 -6.94 21.99
N LEU A 510 15.92 -7.15 21.67
CA LEU A 510 15.43 -8.45 21.22
C LEU A 510 16.12 -8.90 19.92
N PHE A 511 16.30 -7.98 18.97
CA PHE A 511 17.05 -8.26 17.73
C PHE A 511 18.52 -8.57 18.03
N GLU A 512 19.19 -7.75 18.83
CA GLU A 512 20.62 -7.88 19.14
C GLU A 512 20.93 -9.17 19.90
N ARG A 513 20.09 -9.55 20.87
CA ARG A 513 20.32 -10.72 21.72
C ARG A 513 19.80 -12.03 21.13
N TYR A 514 18.57 -12.04 20.63
CA TYR A 514 17.84 -13.29 20.38
C TYR A 514 17.67 -13.63 18.91
N TYR A 515 17.71 -12.63 18.01
CA TYR A 515 17.58 -12.90 16.57
C TYR A 515 18.65 -13.88 16.03
N PRO A 516 19.96 -13.73 16.37
CA PRO A 516 21.01 -14.58 15.83
C PRO A 516 20.80 -16.08 16.09
N THR A 517 20.21 -16.44 17.24
CA THR A 517 20.07 -17.83 17.69
C THR A 517 18.68 -18.42 17.42
N SER A 518 17.65 -17.57 17.37
CA SER A 518 16.26 -18.02 17.37
C SER A 518 15.42 -17.44 16.22
N GLY A 519 16.02 -16.61 15.37
CA GLY A 519 15.30 -15.81 14.39
C GLY A 519 14.22 -14.96 15.07
N TYR A 520 13.01 -14.96 14.51
CA TYR A 520 11.91 -14.18 15.07
C TYR A 520 11.19 -14.82 16.27
N ARG A 521 11.61 -16.00 16.74
CA ARG A 521 10.88 -16.75 17.79
C ARG A 521 10.75 -15.96 19.09
N TYR A 522 11.79 -15.25 19.51
CA TYR A 522 11.77 -14.39 20.70
C TYR A 522 11.74 -12.89 20.36
N VAL A 523 11.67 -12.54 19.08
CA VAL A 523 11.58 -11.15 18.61
C VAL A 523 10.12 -10.84 18.31
N THR A 524 9.35 -10.66 19.37
CA THR A 524 7.89 -10.47 19.32
C THR A 524 7.45 -9.32 20.22
N ILE A 525 6.26 -8.78 19.96
CA ILE A 525 5.65 -7.74 20.81
C ILE A 525 5.39 -8.25 22.24
N PRO A 526 4.88 -9.48 22.49
CA PRO A 526 4.76 -10.01 23.85
C PRO A 526 6.08 -10.02 24.62
N CYS A 527 7.19 -10.46 24.01
CA CYS A 527 8.51 -10.44 24.65
C CYS A 527 8.97 -9.00 24.97
N MET A 528 8.66 -8.04 24.10
CA MET A 528 8.93 -6.62 24.35
C MET A 528 8.14 -6.11 25.56
N VAL A 529 6.86 -6.49 25.70
CA VAL A 529 6.03 -6.09 26.84
C VAL A 529 6.55 -6.70 28.14
N ASP A 530 7.00 -7.95 28.12
CA ASP A 530 7.60 -8.60 29.30
C ASP A 530 8.85 -7.84 29.77
N MET A 531 9.69 -7.39 28.84
CA MET A 531 10.84 -6.55 29.16
C MET A 531 10.47 -5.17 29.71
N ILE A 532 9.31 -4.62 29.33
CA ILE A 532 8.82 -3.33 29.87
C ILE A 532 8.30 -3.52 31.30
N ASP A 533 7.71 -4.67 31.61
CA ASP A 533 7.29 -5.04 32.97
C ASP A 533 8.50 -5.11 33.91
N GLU A 534 9.57 -5.75 33.43
CA GLU A 534 10.85 -5.92 34.13
C GLU A 534 11.68 -4.62 34.28
N ASP A 535 11.25 -3.50 33.69
CA ASP A 535 11.91 -2.18 33.90
C ASP A 535 11.62 -1.60 35.27
N MET A 536 10.60 -2.09 35.99
CA MET A 536 10.33 -1.70 37.37
C MET A 536 11.10 -2.60 38.35
N PRO A 537 11.87 -2.01 39.29
CA PRO A 537 12.56 -2.79 40.31
C PRO A 537 11.54 -3.39 41.31
N ASP A 538 11.79 -4.63 41.73
CA ASP A 538 10.93 -5.39 42.67
C ASP A 538 10.78 -4.69 44.03
N SER A 539 11.79 -3.91 44.45
CA SER A 539 11.77 -3.12 45.69
C SER A 539 10.75 -1.98 45.65
N GLY A 540 10.33 -1.57 44.46
CA GLY A 540 9.51 -0.38 44.24
C GLY A 540 10.26 0.95 44.39
N ASP A 541 11.55 0.92 44.77
CA ASP A 541 12.42 2.10 44.82
C ASP A 541 13.03 2.35 43.43
N PRO A 542 12.74 3.50 42.78
CA PRO A 542 13.24 3.78 41.44
C PRO A 542 14.75 4.08 41.38
N SER A 543 15.44 4.13 42.53
CA SER A 543 16.91 4.19 42.58
C SER A 543 17.58 2.82 42.50
N ASP A 544 16.84 1.74 42.75
CA ASP A 544 17.37 0.38 42.63
C ASP A 544 17.46 -0.06 41.16
N PRO A 545 18.49 -0.84 40.79
CA PRO A 545 18.61 -1.38 39.44
C PRO A 545 17.47 -2.37 39.16
N SER A 546 16.78 -2.17 38.03
CA SER A 546 15.81 -3.13 37.49
C SER A 546 16.50 -4.24 36.71
N CYS A 547 15.81 -5.38 36.51
CA CYS A 547 16.32 -6.50 35.71
C CYS A 547 16.76 -6.05 34.31
N THR A 548 16.01 -5.14 33.70
CA THR A 548 16.40 -4.62 32.38
C THR A 548 17.57 -3.66 32.44
N SER A 549 17.72 -2.89 33.53
CA SER A 549 18.90 -2.03 33.71
C SER A 549 20.17 -2.85 33.79
N GLU A 550 20.15 -3.97 34.53
CA GLU A 550 21.26 -4.92 34.62
C GLU A 550 21.55 -5.58 33.26
N ARG A 551 20.50 -5.97 32.52
CA ARG A 551 20.66 -6.53 31.17
C ARG A 551 21.28 -5.53 30.20
N MET A 552 20.90 -4.25 30.26
CA MET A 552 21.45 -3.20 29.38
C MET A 552 22.89 -2.85 29.76
N GLU A 553 23.20 -2.82 31.06
CA GLU A 553 24.55 -2.62 31.58
C GLU A 553 25.47 -3.79 31.16
N GLY A 554 25.00 -5.02 31.34
CA GLY A 554 25.67 -6.22 30.85
C GLY A 554 25.83 -6.28 29.32
N TRP A 555 24.90 -5.65 28.58
CA TRP A 555 25.00 -5.53 27.12
C TRP A 555 26.05 -4.49 26.70
N GLU A 556 26.18 -3.39 27.44
CA GLU A 556 27.14 -2.32 27.16
C GLU A 556 28.57 -2.73 27.57
N TYR A 557 28.73 -3.27 28.77
CA TYR A 557 30.05 -3.52 29.36
C TYR A 557 30.47 -4.99 29.38
N GLY A 558 29.55 -5.94 29.23
CA GLY A 558 29.86 -7.37 29.41
C GLY A 558 30.03 -7.80 30.86
N HIS A 559 29.84 -6.88 31.82
CA HIS A 559 29.95 -7.08 33.26
C HIS A 559 28.78 -6.38 33.98
N ILE A 560 28.46 -6.84 35.18
CA ILE A 560 27.54 -6.17 36.10
C ILE A 560 28.22 -5.95 37.44
N TRP A 561 28.00 -4.79 38.06
CA TRP A 561 28.49 -4.52 39.40
C TRP A 561 27.57 -5.12 40.46
N ARG A 562 28.11 -5.96 41.35
CA ARG A 562 27.41 -6.37 42.58
C ARG A 562 28.06 -5.74 43.79
N SER A 563 27.29 -4.93 44.52
CA SER A 563 27.69 -4.48 45.85
C SER A 563 27.62 -5.62 46.86
N ASP A 564 28.56 -5.63 47.80
CA ASP A 564 28.43 -6.47 48.99
C ASP A 564 27.18 -6.07 49.78
N PRO A 565 26.46 -7.03 50.41
CA PRO A 565 25.30 -6.70 51.24
C PRO A 565 25.72 -5.75 52.37
N PRO A 566 25.02 -4.62 52.58
CA PRO A 566 25.48 -3.61 53.53
C PRO A 566 25.40 -4.15 54.96
N ALA A 567 26.50 -4.06 55.70
CA ALA A 567 26.51 -4.21 57.15
C ALA A 567 25.88 -2.96 57.81
N GLY A 568 24.56 -2.86 57.74
CA GLY A 568 23.80 -1.74 58.31
C GLY A 568 23.54 -0.62 57.31
N GLY A 569 22.27 -0.21 57.21
CA GLY A 569 21.75 0.69 56.17
C GLY A 569 22.53 2.00 56.03
N ALA A 570 23.29 2.09 54.93
CA ALA A 570 23.81 3.34 54.40
C ALA A 570 23.27 3.53 52.98
N SER A 571 22.88 4.76 52.67
CA SER A 571 22.38 5.20 51.37
C SER A 571 23.42 4.96 50.27
N GLN A 572 22.99 4.39 49.14
CA GLN A 572 23.80 4.21 47.95
C GLN A 572 24.30 5.57 47.42
N GLY A 573 25.62 5.74 47.37
CA GLY A 573 26.29 6.82 46.64
C GLY A 573 26.54 6.42 45.18
N GLU A 574 27.09 7.34 44.39
CA GLU A 574 27.40 7.15 42.97
C GLU A 574 28.16 5.83 42.69
N ARG A 575 27.75 5.15 41.61
CA ARG A 575 28.19 3.82 41.22
C ARG A 575 29.62 3.88 40.63
N PRO A 576 30.54 2.99 41.07
CA PRO A 576 31.94 2.98 40.60
C PRO A 576 32.10 2.49 39.16
N GLU A 577 33.21 2.88 38.52
CA GLU A 577 33.64 2.40 37.19
C GLU A 577 34.54 1.14 37.30
N PRO A 578 34.65 0.32 36.24
CA PRO A 578 35.57 -0.82 36.22
C PRO A 578 37.02 -0.40 36.48
N GLY A 579 37.57 -0.79 37.64
CA GLY A 579 38.91 -0.41 38.10
C GLY A 579 38.95 0.43 39.39
N ASP A 580 37.80 0.92 39.86
CA ASP A 580 37.70 1.61 41.15
C ASP A 580 37.76 0.61 42.33
N ALA A 581 38.52 0.96 43.39
CA ALA A 581 38.62 0.16 44.60
C ALA A 581 37.39 0.40 45.51
N VAL A 582 36.33 -0.39 45.35
CA VAL A 582 35.07 -0.28 46.12
C VAL A 582 34.64 -1.64 46.69
N SER A 583 33.84 -1.65 47.77
CA SER A 583 33.28 -2.88 48.36
C SER A 583 32.20 -3.49 47.47
N GLY A 584 32.60 -4.46 46.67
CA GLY A 584 31.78 -5.19 45.70
C GLY A 584 32.67 -5.83 44.63
N ASP A 585 32.10 -6.74 43.85
CA ASP A 585 32.79 -7.43 42.76
C ASP A 585 32.07 -7.19 41.43
N TRP A 586 32.84 -7.00 40.36
CA TRP A 586 32.33 -7.01 38.99
C TRP A 586 32.11 -8.46 38.55
N GLU A 587 30.85 -8.85 38.35
CA GLU A 587 30.53 -10.18 37.80
C GLU A 587 30.52 -10.12 36.27
N PRO A 588 31.36 -10.90 35.56
CA PRO A 588 31.31 -10.97 34.12
C PRO A 588 30.12 -11.77 33.63
N LEU A 589 29.50 -11.31 32.55
CA LEU A 589 28.41 -11.98 31.87
C LEU A 589 28.88 -12.67 30.59
N ASP A 590 28.09 -13.63 30.11
CA ASP A 590 28.32 -14.30 28.82
C ASP A 590 28.03 -13.38 27.60
N SER A 591 27.42 -12.20 27.82
CA SER A 591 27.18 -11.22 26.77
C SER A 591 28.48 -10.61 26.24
N LEU A 592 28.54 -10.45 24.92
CA LEU A 592 29.60 -9.65 24.30
C LEU A 592 29.37 -8.17 24.69
N PRO A 593 30.40 -7.42 25.08
CA PRO A 593 30.26 -5.99 25.30
C PRO A 593 29.96 -5.28 23.97
N HIS A 594 28.94 -4.42 23.95
CA HIS A 594 28.52 -3.67 22.77
C HIS A 594 28.75 -2.16 22.98
N LYS A 595 29.40 -1.52 22.01
CA LYS A 595 29.61 -0.07 22.07
C LYS A 595 28.28 0.67 21.88
N ARG A 596 28.09 1.73 22.66
CA ARG A 596 26.86 2.54 22.68
C ARG A 596 26.52 3.21 21.34
N ASP A 597 27.50 3.48 20.49
CA ASP A 597 27.29 4.03 19.15
C ASP A 597 26.74 3.00 18.15
N ARG A 598 27.05 1.71 18.33
CA ARG A 598 26.63 0.58 17.50
C ARG A 598 25.33 -0.07 17.97
N SER A 599 25.16 -0.28 19.28
CA SER A 599 23.93 -0.83 19.85
C SER A 599 22.84 0.24 19.93
N LEU A 600 21.80 0.08 19.11
CA LEU A 600 20.62 0.96 19.17
C LEU A 600 19.85 0.74 20.48
N ALA A 601 19.87 -0.49 21.01
CA ALA A 601 19.25 -0.84 22.28
C ALA A 601 19.80 0.01 23.44
N VAL A 602 21.13 -0.01 23.63
CA VAL A 602 21.84 0.72 24.68
C VAL A 602 21.71 2.23 24.47
N LYS A 603 21.84 2.69 23.22
CA LYS A 603 21.72 4.12 22.89
C LYS A 603 20.37 4.69 23.28
N CYS A 604 19.27 4.03 22.89
CA CYS A 604 17.92 4.44 23.23
C CYS A 604 17.63 4.29 24.72
N TYR A 605 18.14 3.24 25.37
CA TYR A 605 18.01 3.04 26.81
C TYR A 605 18.67 4.19 27.60
N ARG A 606 19.94 4.47 27.35
CA ARG A 606 20.69 5.55 28.03
C ARG A 606 20.09 6.93 27.78
N ALA A 607 19.46 7.16 26.63
CA ALA A 607 18.74 8.41 26.36
C ALA A 607 17.54 8.60 27.32
N LEU A 608 16.93 7.52 27.82
CA LEU A 608 15.87 7.56 28.82
C LEU A 608 16.41 7.49 30.25
N ALA A 609 17.35 6.58 30.52
CA ALA A 609 17.90 6.33 31.85
C ALA A 609 18.68 7.52 32.42
N ASN A 610 19.23 8.40 31.57
CA ASN A 610 19.89 9.63 32.01
C ASN A 610 18.92 10.73 32.50
N SER A 611 17.60 10.47 32.49
CA SER A 611 16.60 11.39 33.06
C SER A 611 16.48 11.23 34.58
N ALA A 612 15.79 12.18 35.25
CA ALA A 612 15.50 12.04 36.68
C ALA A 612 14.68 10.76 36.95
N ALA A 613 14.96 10.08 38.08
CA ALA A 613 14.35 8.79 38.41
C ALA A 613 12.80 8.80 38.34
N ASP A 614 12.16 9.86 38.85
CA ASP A 614 10.71 10.03 38.80
C ASP A 614 10.17 10.17 37.36
N THR A 615 10.94 10.82 36.48
CA THR A 615 10.60 10.98 35.06
C THR A 615 10.71 9.65 34.34
N TYR A 616 11.82 8.90 34.53
CA TYR A 616 11.98 7.58 33.95
C TYR A 616 10.86 6.63 34.40
N ARG A 617 10.54 6.60 35.69
CA ARG A 617 9.42 5.82 36.24
C ARG A 617 8.10 6.20 35.58
N SER A 618 7.82 7.49 35.41
CA SER A 618 6.60 7.96 34.74
C SER A 618 6.52 7.50 33.28
N VAL A 619 7.65 7.50 32.56
CA VAL A 619 7.73 6.99 31.18
C VAL A 619 7.42 5.49 31.15
N VAL A 620 8.07 4.69 32.02
CA VAL A 620 7.84 3.23 32.08
C VAL A 620 6.38 2.92 32.40
N ILE A 621 5.79 3.56 33.44
CA ILE A 621 4.37 3.38 33.78
C ILE A 621 3.47 3.72 32.59
N SER A 622 3.70 4.86 31.93
CA SER A 622 2.84 5.26 30.79
C SER A 622 2.99 4.33 29.58
N THR A 623 4.20 3.78 29.36
CA THR A 623 4.47 2.85 28.25
C THR A 623 3.82 1.50 28.53
N TYR A 624 3.99 0.98 29.75
CA TYR A 624 3.40 -0.28 30.19
C TYR A 624 1.86 -0.19 30.19
N ALA A 625 1.30 0.91 30.71
CA ALA A 625 -0.14 1.18 30.68
C ALA A 625 -0.70 1.23 29.24
N ALA A 626 0.07 1.75 28.27
CA ALA A 626 -0.34 1.73 26.87
C ALA A 626 -0.35 0.32 26.24
N CYS A 627 0.34 -0.64 26.86
CA CYS A 627 0.41 -2.04 26.40
C CYS A 627 -0.59 -2.97 27.10
N VAL A 628 -1.49 -2.44 27.95
CA VAL A 628 -2.45 -3.26 28.72
C VAL A 628 -3.31 -4.16 27.83
N ASP A 629 -3.73 -3.67 26.67
CA ASP A 629 -4.52 -4.46 25.71
C ASP A 629 -3.75 -5.68 25.17
N ILE A 630 -2.42 -5.66 25.20
CA ILE A 630 -1.55 -6.75 24.74
C ILE A 630 -1.43 -7.85 25.81
N MET A 631 -1.72 -7.56 27.08
CA MET A 631 -1.47 -8.49 28.20
C MET A 631 -2.37 -9.74 28.19
N GLY A 632 -3.50 -9.70 27.49
CA GLY A 632 -4.40 -10.85 27.38
C GLY A 632 -3.73 -12.06 26.71
N GLN A 633 -3.83 -13.24 27.32
CA GLN A 633 -3.14 -14.44 26.84
C GLN A 633 -3.45 -14.76 25.36
N ASP A 634 -4.71 -14.66 24.94
CA ASP A 634 -5.11 -14.93 23.55
C ASP A 634 -4.49 -13.91 22.56
N VAL A 635 -4.34 -12.65 22.97
CA VAL A 635 -3.68 -11.59 22.18
C VAL A 635 -2.19 -11.87 22.05
N ARG A 636 -1.55 -12.27 23.16
CA ARG A 636 -0.12 -12.64 23.20
C ARG A 636 0.15 -13.84 22.30
N GLU A 637 -0.70 -14.86 22.34
CA GLU A 637 -0.57 -16.03 21.47
C GLU A 637 -0.70 -15.64 19.99
N MET A 638 -1.68 -14.80 19.65
CA MET A 638 -1.84 -14.29 18.28
C MET A 638 -0.59 -13.52 17.82
N LEU A 639 0.04 -12.74 18.70
CA LEU A 639 1.23 -11.93 18.37
C LEU A 639 2.59 -12.67 18.46
N SER A 640 2.58 -13.98 18.71
CA SER A 640 3.79 -14.75 19.06
C SER A 640 4.60 -15.26 17.86
N CYS A 641 4.01 -15.40 16.68
CA CYS A 641 4.72 -15.80 15.46
C CYS A 641 4.02 -15.26 14.21
N ASP A 642 4.68 -15.28 13.06
CA ASP A 642 4.08 -14.84 11.80
C ASP A 642 3.66 -16.04 10.92
N GLU A 643 2.35 -16.16 10.69
CA GLU A 643 1.73 -17.13 9.76
C GLU A 643 1.08 -16.43 8.57
N VAL A 644 0.90 -15.10 8.66
CA VAL A 644 0.13 -14.32 7.69
C VAL A 644 0.95 -14.03 6.44
N HIS A 645 2.28 -13.86 6.59
CA HIS A 645 3.23 -13.65 5.50
C HIS A 645 2.77 -12.56 4.51
N LEU A 646 2.60 -11.33 5.04
CA LEU A 646 2.22 -10.15 4.24
C LEU A 646 3.22 -9.85 3.12
N ASP A 647 4.44 -10.35 3.29
CA ASP A 647 5.51 -10.45 2.32
C ASP A 647 5.22 -11.55 1.26
N ARG A 648 3.99 -11.94 0.96
CA ARG A 648 3.71 -12.73 -0.26
C ARG A 648 2.75 -12.03 -1.21
N LEU A 649 2.20 -10.90 -0.77
CA LEU A 649 1.30 -10.07 -1.56
C LEU A 649 2.00 -9.56 -2.83
N GLY A 650 1.34 -9.77 -3.98
CA GLY A 650 1.79 -9.28 -5.29
C GLY A 650 2.77 -10.18 -6.03
N GLU A 651 3.23 -11.27 -5.42
CA GLU A 651 4.12 -12.24 -6.05
C GLU A 651 3.40 -13.01 -7.18
N PRO A 652 4.13 -13.50 -8.20
CA PRO A 652 3.55 -14.31 -9.25
C PRO A 652 3.22 -15.71 -8.72
N GLY A 653 2.06 -16.24 -9.10
CA GLY A 653 1.67 -17.61 -8.76
C GLY A 653 0.32 -17.66 -8.06
N ARG A 654 0.31 -18.16 -6.82
CA ARG A 654 -0.89 -18.31 -6.01
C ARG A 654 -1.41 -16.91 -5.60
N GLY A 655 -2.72 -16.71 -5.66
CA GLY A 655 -3.33 -15.47 -5.15
C GLY A 655 -3.37 -15.48 -3.62
N HIS A 656 -3.20 -14.32 -3.00
CA HIS A 656 -3.24 -14.12 -1.55
C HIS A 656 -4.46 -13.27 -1.17
N ALA A 657 -5.18 -13.68 -0.12
CA ALA A 657 -6.31 -12.95 0.43
C ALA A 657 -6.17 -12.84 1.95
N VAL A 658 -5.94 -11.63 2.45
CA VAL A 658 -5.79 -11.33 3.88
C VAL A 658 -7.07 -10.65 4.37
N PHE A 659 -7.71 -11.23 5.38
CA PHE A 659 -8.91 -10.70 6.02
C PHE A 659 -8.61 -10.22 7.42
N LEU A 660 -9.04 -8.99 7.73
CA LEU A 660 -8.91 -8.34 9.03
C LEU A 660 -10.29 -8.19 9.64
N ILE A 661 -10.58 -8.99 10.65
CA ILE A 661 -11.88 -9.02 11.35
C ILE A 661 -11.74 -8.26 12.66
N PHE A 662 -12.61 -7.28 12.85
CA PHE A 662 -12.68 -6.43 14.04
C PHE A 662 -14.14 -6.09 14.37
N GLN A 663 -14.35 -5.60 15.59
CA GLN A 663 -15.66 -5.12 16.05
C GLN A 663 -15.96 -3.74 15.47
N ASP A 664 -17.23 -3.51 15.11
CA ASP A 664 -17.72 -2.26 14.51
C ASP A 664 -17.94 -1.13 15.54
N THR A 665 -17.91 -1.45 16.82
CA THR A 665 -18.21 -0.52 17.93
C THR A 665 -16.94 0.07 18.55
N GLU A 666 -16.36 -0.60 19.55
CA GLU A 666 -15.14 -0.21 20.24
C GLU A 666 -14.11 -1.32 20.05
N ASN A 667 -13.04 -1.02 19.32
CA ASN A 667 -11.97 -1.98 19.08
C ASN A 667 -10.72 -1.55 19.87
N PRO A 668 -10.42 -2.16 21.04
CA PRO A 668 -9.19 -1.86 21.76
C PRO A 668 -7.93 -2.30 20.99
N PHE A 669 -8.10 -3.08 19.92
CA PHE A 669 -7.02 -3.64 19.10
C PHE A 669 -6.86 -2.90 17.76
N GLU A 670 -7.28 -1.64 17.65
CA GLU A 670 -7.06 -0.78 16.46
C GLU A 670 -5.58 -0.76 16.03
N PHE A 671 -4.64 -0.84 16.99
CA PHE A 671 -3.21 -0.89 16.69
C PHE A 671 -2.80 -2.09 15.83
N ILE A 672 -3.46 -3.24 15.99
CA ILE A 672 -3.17 -4.46 15.20
C ILE A 672 -3.58 -4.21 13.76
N ALA A 673 -4.79 -3.71 13.54
CA ALA A 673 -5.30 -3.38 12.22
C ALA A 673 -4.40 -2.33 11.53
N ALA A 674 -4.03 -1.26 12.23
CA ALA A 674 -3.15 -0.22 11.70
C ALA A 674 -1.77 -0.76 11.31
N LEU A 675 -1.18 -1.63 12.14
CA LEU A 675 0.11 -2.27 11.85
C LEU A 675 0.04 -3.15 10.62
N VAL A 676 -0.96 -4.03 10.53
CA VAL A 676 -1.12 -4.94 9.38
C VAL A 676 -1.28 -4.13 8.10
N MET A 677 -2.12 -3.09 8.12
CA MET A 677 -2.32 -2.23 6.95
C MET A 677 -1.05 -1.48 6.56
N GLN A 678 -0.34 -0.88 7.54
CA GLN A 678 0.92 -0.19 7.27
C GLN A 678 1.95 -1.15 6.66
N GLN A 679 2.14 -2.32 7.28
CA GLN A 679 3.15 -3.30 6.86
C GLN A 679 2.82 -3.93 5.51
N ALA A 680 1.56 -4.26 5.25
CA ALA A 680 1.13 -4.75 3.95
C ALA A 680 1.39 -3.71 2.85
N ILE A 681 1.10 -2.42 3.10
CA ILE A 681 1.37 -1.32 2.16
C ILE A 681 2.88 -1.15 1.94
N ASP A 682 3.67 -1.08 3.01
CA ASP A 682 5.12 -0.89 2.93
C ASP A 682 5.79 -2.07 2.22
N SER A 683 5.42 -3.32 2.55
CA SER A 683 5.93 -4.54 1.91
C SER A 683 5.66 -4.53 0.40
N CYS A 684 4.43 -4.19 -0.01
CA CYS A 684 4.07 -4.06 -1.42
C CYS A 684 4.94 -3.01 -2.14
N MET A 685 5.21 -1.86 -1.50
CA MET A 685 6.02 -0.79 -2.09
C MET A 685 7.49 -1.14 -2.20
N GLU A 686 8.06 -1.69 -1.13
CA GLU A 686 9.46 -2.14 -1.04
C GLU A 686 9.74 -3.15 -2.15
N ARG A 687 8.90 -4.18 -2.28
CA ARG A 687 9.06 -5.26 -3.26
C ARG A 687 8.87 -4.82 -4.69
N ALA A 688 7.89 -3.96 -4.92
CA ALA A 688 7.72 -3.35 -6.22
C ALA A 688 9.01 -2.66 -6.64
N PHE A 689 9.69 -1.95 -5.73
CA PHE A 689 10.93 -1.22 -6.02
C PHE A 689 12.16 -2.14 -6.12
N SER A 690 12.41 -2.99 -5.11
CA SER A 690 13.64 -3.77 -4.98
C SER A 690 13.68 -5.00 -5.88
N ARG A 691 12.57 -5.74 -6.03
CA ARG A 691 12.54 -7.02 -6.75
C ARG A 691 12.02 -6.95 -8.17
N HIS A 692 11.05 -6.06 -8.42
CA HIS A 692 10.28 -6.06 -9.67
C HIS A 692 10.45 -4.80 -10.53
N GLY A 693 11.49 -4.00 -10.28
CA GLY A 693 11.84 -2.86 -11.13
C GLY A 693 10.80 -1.74 -11.17
N GLY A 694 9.94 -1.65 -10.16
CA GLY A 694 9.00 -0.56 -9.91
C GLY A 694 7.52 -0.95 -9.81
N ARG A 695 7.12 -2.16 -10.24
CA ARG A 695 5.71 -2.59 -10.36
C ARG A 695 5.53 -4.07 -10.00
N LEU A 696 4.56 -4.39 -9.13
CA LEU A 696 4.26 -5.77 -8.75
C LEU A 696 3.71 -6.60 -9.92
N PRO A 697 4.14 -7.87 -10.08
CA PRO A 697 3.63 -8.78 -11.12
C PRO A 697 2.12 -8.98 -11.05
N ARG A 698 1.58 -9.15 -9.83
CA ARG A 698 0.15 -9.29 -9.57
C ARG A 698 -0.36 -8.02 -8.89
N HIS A 699 -1.57 -7.60 -9.25
CA HIS A 699 -2.18 -6.42 -8.64
C HIS A 699 -2.56 -6.73 -7.18
N VAL A 700 -2.30 -5.80 -6.26
CA VAL A 700 -2.73 -5.90 -4.85
C VAL A 700 -3.75 -4.81 -4.57
N ARG A 701 -4.92 -5.20 -4.07
CA ARG A 701 -6.01 -4.29 -3.77
C ARG A 701 -6.38 -4.31 -2.29
N PHE A 702 -6.31 -3.14 -1.68
CA PHE A 702 -6.77 -2.91 -0.31
C PHE A 702 -8.25 -2.50 -0.36
N ILE A 703 -9.11 -3.29 0.25
CA ILE A 703 -10.56 -3.06 0.32
C ILE A 703 -10.89 -2.74 1.78
N LEU A 704 -10.87 -1.45 2.12
CA LEU A 704 -10.98 -0.99 3.49
C LEU A 704 -12.43 -0.65 3.82
N ASP A 705 -13.24 -1.67 4.12
CA ASP A 705 -14.59 -1.46 4.67
C ASP A 705 -14.50 -0.89 6.10
N GLU A 706 -15.35 0.09 6.37
CA GLU A 706 -15.31 0.92 7.59
C GLU A 706 -13.90 1.41 7.96
N ALA A 707 -13.19 2.01 7.00
CA ALA A 707 -11.77 2.39 7.17
C ALA A 707 -11.47 3.31 8.37
N ALA A 708 -12.49 4.00 8.90
CA ALA A 708 -12.36 4.83 10.10
C ALA A 708 -12.12 4.04 11.41
N ASN A 709 -12.40 2.73 11.41
CA ASN A 709 -12.28 1.83 12.56
C ASN A 709 -10.96 1.03 12.56
N LEU A 710 -10.06 1.29 11.60
CA LEU A 710 -8.77 0.58 11.45
C LEU A 710 -7.61 1.20 12.25
N GLY A 711 -7.87 2.24 13.04
CA GLY A 711 -6.83 3.08 13.64
C GLY A 711 -6.17 4.02 12.63
N MET A 712 -5.20 4.81 13.11
CA MET A 712 -4.44 5.72 12.24
C MET A 712 -3.32 4.95 11.55
N ILE A 713 -3.43 4.81 10.21
CA ILE A 713 -2.38 4.26 9.34
C ILE A 713 -1.41 5.39 8.93
N PRO A 714 -0.20 5.49 9.51
CA PRO A 714 0.69 6.64 9.32
C PRO A 714 1.14 6.86 7.86
N CYS A 715 1.33 5.78 7.10
CA CYS A 715 1.82 5.85 5.72
C CYS A 715 0.73 6.13 4.67
N LEU A 716 -0.57 6.11 5.04
CA LEU A 716 -1.69 6.08 4.10
C LEU A 716 -1.71 7.24 3.09
N VAL A 717 -1.51 8.48 3.55
CA VAL A 717 -1.55 9.67 2.68
C VAL A 717 -0.47 9.59 1.60
N ARG A 718 0.76 9.24 2.00
CA ARG A 718 1.88 9.05 1.08
C ARG A 718 1.63 7.86 0.15
N ALA A 719 1.04 6.79 0.68
CA ALA A 719 0.73 5.59 -0.06
C ALA A 719 -0.22 5.88 -1.23
N LEU A 720 -1.36 6.52 -0.96
CA LEU A 720 -2.38 6.84 -1.97
C LEU A 720 -1.82 7.62 -3.17
N ALA A 721 -0.80 8.45 -2.97
CA ALA A 721 -0.16 9.19 -4.05
C ALA A 721 0.74 8.31 -4.95
N VAL A 722 1.31 7.22 -4.42
CA VAL A 722 2.38 6.44 -5.08
C VAL A 722 1.92 5.05 -5.54
N VAL A 723 0.96 4.42 -4.87
CA VAL A 723 0.53 3.01 -5.08
C VAL A 723 0.26 2.63 -6.54
N ARG A 724 -0.26 3.58 -7.34
CA ARG A 724 -0.61 3.33 -8.73
C ARG A 724 0.55 2.80 -9.56
N SER A 725 1.74 3.39 -9.46
CA SER A 725 2.89 2.96 -10.26
C SER A 725 3.40 1.59 -9.84
N ARG A 726 3.03 1.14 -8.63
CA ARG A 726 3.47 -0.12 -8.02
C ARG A 726 2.51 -1.27 -8.30
N ASN A 727 1.46 -1.03 -9.09
CA ASN A 727 0.34 -1.97 -9.31
C ASN A 727 -0.47 -2.28 -8.04
N VAL A 728 -0.64 -1.27 -7.19
CA VAL A 728 -1.43 -1.34 -5.97
C VAL A 728 -2.60 -0.37 -6.05
N SER A 729 -3.75 -0.72 -5.49
CA SER A 729 -4.91 0.17 -5.36
C SER A 729 -5.54 0.10 -3.97
N ILE A 730 -6.13 1.20 -3.53
CA ILE A 730 -6.77 1.31 -2.22
C ILE A 730 -8.21 1.83 -2.40
N SER A 731 -9.16 1.09 -1.86
CA SER A 731 -10.59 1.42 -1.83
C SER A 731 -11.02 1.68 -0.40
N LEU A 732 -11.43 2.91 -0.10
CA LEU A 732 -11.88 3.35 1.22
C LEU A 732 -13.41 3.43 1.25
N TYR A 733 -14.06 2.75 2.20
CA TYR A 733 -15.51 2.87 2.42
C TYR A 733 -15.75 3.58 3.76
N LEU A 734 -16.43 4.72 3.70
CA LEU A 734 -16.58 5.66 4.82
C LEU A 734 -18.05 6.08 4.97
N GLN A 735 -18.43 6.50 6.18
CA GLN A 735 -19.77 7.05 6.41
C GLN A 735 -19.86 8.52 6.00
N SER A 736 -18.80 9.27 6.32
CA SER A 736 -18.71 10.71 6.05
C SER A 736 -17.26 11.13 5.87
N LYS A 737 -17.07 12.36 5.38
CA LYS A 737 -15.75 13.02 5.35
C LYS A 737 -15.23 13.30 6.78
N SER A 738 -16.12 13.60 7.72
CA SER A 738 -15.75 13.98 9.10
C SER A 738 -14.98 12.89 9.83
N GLN A 739 -15.28 11.60 9.56
CA GLN A 739 -14.54 10.48 10.15
C GLN A 739 -13.04 10.52 9.81
N LEU A 740 -12.68 10.94 8.59
CA LEU A 740 -11.27 11.11 8.22
C LEU A 740 -10.66 12.36 8.86
N GLN A 741 -11.43 13.44 9.00
CA GLN A 741 -10.96 14.69 9.60
C GLN A 741 -10.62 14.50 11.07
N GLU A 742 -11.43 13.74 11.81
CA GLU A 742 -11.19 13.40 13.20
C GLU A 742 -9.90 12.59 13.38
N ARG A 743 -9.70 11.56 12.55
CA ARG A 743 -8.54 10.65 12.67
C ARG A 743 -7.23 11.22 12.12
N TYR A 744 -7.28 11.89 10.97
CA TYR A 744 -6.09 12.33 10.23
C TYR A 744 -5.86 13.84 10.26
N GLY A 745 -6.83 14.62 10.73
CA GLY A 745 -6.85 16.08 10.63
C GLY A 745 -7.30 16.57 9.25
N ASP A 746 -7.76 17.81 9.17
CA ASP A 746 -8.38 18.38 7.95
C ASP A 746 -7.49 18.32 6.71
N LYS A 747 -6.20 18.66 6.84
CA LYS A 747 -5.26 18.71 5.72
C LYS A 747 -5.02 17.33 5.11
N ASN A 748 -4.82 16.32 5.97
CA ASN A 748 -4.55 14.96 5.52
C ASN A 748 -5.83 14.29 4.99
N ALA A 749 -6.98 14.54 5.62
CA ALA A 749 -8.27 14.07 5.13
C ALA A 749 -8.54 14.60 3.71
N GLN A 750 -8.33 15.90 3.48
CA GLN A 750 -8.47 16.48 2.14
C GLN A 750 -7.50 15.84 1.13
N SER A 751 -6.25 15.61 1.54
CA SER A 751 -5.24 14.95 0.69
C SER A 751 -5.65 13.51 0.32
N ILE A 752 -6.25 12.77 1.25
CA ILE A 752 -6.79 11.40 1.00
C ILE A 752 -7.89 11.45 -0.06
N PHE A 753 -8.83 12.39 0.05
CA PHE A 753 -9.89 12.58 -0.94
C PHE A 753 -9.34 12.95 -2.32
N ASP A 754 -8.38 13.89 -2.37
CA ASP A 754 -7.82 14.38 -3.63
C ASP A 754 -6.95 13.33 -4.34
N CYS A 755 -6.33 12.41 -3.59
CA CYS A 755 -5.60 11.28 -4.16
C CYS A 755 -6.51 10.18 -4.73
N CYS A 756 -7.82 10.18 -4.46
CA CYS A 756 -8.75 9.21 -5.02
C CYS A 756 -9.32 9.73 -6.35
N SER A 757 -8.99 9.09 -7.47
CA SER A 757 -9.51 9.53 -8.78
C SER A 757 -10.99 9.21 -8.99
N THR A 758 -11.53 8.26 -8.20
CA THR A 758 -12.93 7.85 -8.25
C THR A 758 -13.60 8.05 -6.90
N MET A 759 -14.77 8.67 -6.91
CA MET A 759 -15.64 8.83 -5.73
C MET A 759 -17.02 8.24 -6.02
N CYS A 760 -17.48 7.35 -5.14
CA CYS A 760 -18.82 6.79 -5.16
C CYS A 760 -19.65 7.38 -4.01
N PHE A 761 -20.83 7.91 -4.30
CA PHE A 761 -21.72 8.49 -3.32
C PHE A 761 -23.06 7.76 -3.31
N LEU A 762 -23.38 7.12 -2.18
CA LEU A 762 -24.61 6.35 -1.97
C LEU A 762 -25.68 7.17 -1.23
N GLY A 763 -25.26 8.18 -0.47
CA GLY A 763 -26.14 9.03 0.35
C GLY A 763 -25.45 9.51 1.62
N ALA A 764 -25.82 10.70 2.10
CA ALA A 764 -25.28 11.30 3.32
C ALA A 764 -26.36 12.06 4.10
N GLN A 765 -26.15 12.21 5.41
CA GLN A 765 -26.97 13.07 6.28
C GLN A 765 -26.31 14.43 6.57
N SER A 766 -24.98 14.50 6.49
CA SER A 766 -24.23 15.73 6.73
C SER A 766 -24.46 16.76 5.63
N GLU A 767 -24.91 17.95 6.01
CA GLU A 767 -25.11 19.09 5.10
C GLU A 767 -23.82 19.47 4.37
N GLU A 768 -22.68 19.44 5.07
CA GLU A 768 -21.36 19.70 4.46
C GLU A 768 -21.04 18.70 3.34
N THR A 769 -21.31 17.42 3.56
CA THR A 769 -21.07 16.38 2.55
C THR A 769 -22.02 16.55 1.35
N LEU A 770 -23.29 16.86 1.60
CA LEU A 770 -24.28 17.10 0.54
C LEU A 770 -23.95 18.33 -0.30
N GLU A 771 -23.54 19.44 0.33
CA GLU A 771 -23.14 20.65 -0.38
C GLU A 771 -21.84 20.46 -1.17
N MET A 772 -20.91 19.66 -0.65
CA MET A 772 -19.70 19.26 -1.38
C MET A 772 -20.02 18.46 -2.65
N VAL A 773 -20.92 17.47 -2.57
CA VAL A 773 -21.34 16.66 -3.72
C VAL A 773 -22.11 17.51 -4.73
N SER A 774 -23.04 18.35 -4.26
CA SER A 774 -23.81 19.32 -5.05
C SER A 774 -22.90 20.26 -5.85
N LYS A 775 -21.91 20.88 -5.19
CA LYS A 775 -20.87 21.71 -5.83
C LYS A 775 -20.02 20.93 -6.83
N LYS A 776 -19.71 19.65 -6.55
CA LYS A 776 -18.91 18.80 -7.42
C LYS A 776 -19.63 18.41 -8.71
N ILE A 777 -20.97 18.30 -8.68
CA ILE A 777 -21.78 18.08 -9.89
C ILE A 777 -21.80 19.36 -10.74
N GLY A 778 -22.00 20.52 -10.10
CA GLY A 778 -21.99 21.83 -10.74
C GLY A 778 -23.38 22.38 -11.07
N ASP A 779 -23.37 23.52 -11.75
CA ASP A 779 -24.56 24.28 -12.12
C ASP A 779 -24.79 24.20 -13.64
N GLU A 780 -26.04 23.96 -14.03
CA GLU A 780 -26.52 24.04 -15.41
C GLU A 780 -27.19 25.39 -15.67
N THR A 781 -27.08 25.88 -16.90
CA THR A 781 -27.87 27.02 -17.35
C THR A 781 -29.27 26.57 -17.75
N VAL A 782 -30.29 27.09 -17.08
CA VAL A 782 -31.68 26.91 -17.45
C VAL A 782 -32.19 28.18 -18.12
N PHE A 783 -32.64 28.04 -19.37
CA PHE A 783 -33.33 29.12 -20.07
C PHE A 783 -34.82 29.08 -19.72
N THR A 784 -35.31 30.13 -19.07
CA THR A 784 -36.73 30.29 -18.75
C THR A 784 -37.35 31.23 -19.78
N GLN A 785 -38.28 30.71 -20.58
CA GLN A 785 -39.10 31.53 -21.46
C GLN A 785 -40.38 31.93 -20.71
N VAL A 786 -40.57 33.23 -20.49
CA VAL A 786 -41.80 33.77 -19.92
C VAL A 786 -42.65 34.30 -21.07
N LEU A 787 -43.80 33.67 -21.29
CA LEU A 787 -44.82 34.11 -22.25
C LEU A 787 -45.88 34.92 -21.49
N GLN A 788 -45.93 36.23 -21.72
CA GLN A 788 -47.00 37.07 -21.18
C GLN A 788 -48.05 37.30 -22.26
N HIS A 789 -49.27 36.85 -21.99
CA HIS A 789 -50.42 37.15 -22.84
C HIS A 789 -51.25 38.26 -22.19
N SER A 790 -51.22 39.44 -22.79
CA SER A 790 -52.11 40.53 -22.39
C SER A 790 -53.35 40.54 -23.28
N PHE A 791 -54.50 40.19 -22.71
CA PHE A 791 -55.79 40.33 -23.39
C PHE A 791 -56.34 41.73 -23.12
N LYS A 792 -56.15 42.67 -24.06
CA LYS A 792 -56.91 43.92 -24.09
C LYS A 792 -58.17 43.71 -24.94
N GLY A 793 -59.33 43.73 -24.29
CA GLY A 793 -60.63 43.61 -24.93
C GLY A 793 -60.88 44.75 -25.92
N SER A 794 -60.55 44.54 -27.19
CA SER A 794 -61.01 45.24 -28.42
C SER A 794 -60.05 45.10 -29.62
N SER A 795 -58.87 44.48 -29.49
CA SER A 795 -57.93 44.24 -30.60
C SER A 795 -57.91 42.76 -31.01
N LEU A 796 -58.02 42.46 -32.31
CA LEU A 796 -57.87 41.11 -32.89
C LEU A 796 -56.40 40.62 -32.94
N PHE A 797 -55.44 41.44 -32.49
CA PHE A 797 -54.04 41.07 -32.36
C PHE A 797 -53.66 41.06 -30.87
N ALA A 798 -53.41 39.86 -30.34
CA ALA A 798 -52.85 39.69 -29.00
C ALA A 798 -51.38 40.12 -29.03
N ASP A 799 -51.02 41.08 -28.19
CA ASP A 799 -49.62 41.46 -27.99
C ASP A 799 -48.99 40.42 -27.04
N SER A 800 -48.13 39.57 -27.59
CA SER A 800 -47.39 38.55 -26.86
C SER A 800 -45.97 39.04 -26.65
N SER A 801 -45.63 39.44 -25.42
CA SER A 801 -44.24 39.67 -25.05
C SER A 801 -43.61 38.33 -24.65
N GLU A 802 -42.51 38.00 -25.32
CA GLU A 802 -41.66 36.86 -24.97
C GLU A 802 -40.37 37.40 -24.37
N SER A 803 -40.04 36.98 -23.15
CA SER A 803 -38.72 37.23 -22.56
C SER A 803 -38.05 35.90 -22.27
N LEU A 804 -36.79 35.79 -22.69
CA LEU A 804 -35.93 34.65 -22.40
C LEU A 804 -34.90 35.10 -21.38
N SER A 805 -34.93 34.51 -20.19
CA SER A 805 -33.92 34.75 -19.16
C SER A 805 -33.10 33.48 -18.94
N ALA A 806 -31.77 33.61 -18.90
CA ALA A 806 -30.87 32.54 -18.51
C ALA A 806 -30.62 32.63 -17.00
N SER A 807 -30.77 31.54 -16.27
CA SER A 807 -30.41 31.45 -14.86
C SER A 807 -29.58 30.20 -14.58
N ALA A 808 -28.59 30.33 -13.69
CA ALA A 808 -27.82 29.20 -13.22
C ALA A 808 -28.63 28.41 -12.18
N ARG A 809 -28.68 27.08 -12.35
CA ARG A 809 -29.38 26.16 -11.45
C ARG A 809 -28.47 24.97 -11.14
N ARG A 810 -28.40 24.59 -9.87
CA ARG A 810 -27.76 23.33 -9.46
C ARG A 810 -28.41 22.14 -10.17
N VAL A 811 -27.61 21.32 -10.85
CA VAL A 811 -28.08 20.08 -11.52
C VAL A 811 -28.78 19.17 -10.52
N ARG A 812 -28.21 19.05 -9.32
CA ARG A 812 -28.83 18.41 -8.15
C ARG A 812 -28.69 19.31 -6.94
N THR A 813 -29.80 19.64 -6.29
CA THR A 813 -29.76 20.38 -5.01
C THR A 813 -29.40 19.46 -3.85
N PRO A 814 -28.85 19.98 -2.73
CA PRO A 814 -28.58 19.17 -1.54
C PRO A 814 -29.80 18.38 -1.05
N SER A 815 -31.00 18.98 -1.09
CA SER A 815 -32.25 18.32 -0.73
C SER A 815 -32.62 17.17 -1.67
N GLN A 816 -32.34 17.30 -2.97
CA GLN A 816 -32.53 16.21 -3.93
C GLN A 816 -31.53 15.07 -3.70
N LEU A 817 -30.28 15.40 -3.35
CA LEU A 817 -29.25 14.42 -3.00
C LEU A 817 -29.56 13.67 -1.69
N GLN A 818 -30.20 14.35 -0.74
CA GLN A 818 -30.66 13.71 0.50
C GLN A 818 -31.80 12.71 0.25
N GLN A 819 -32.60 12.93 -0.80
CA GLN A 819 -33.71 12.07 -1.22
C GLN A 819 -33.32 11.09 -2.35
N LEU A 820 -32.02 10.83 -2.52
CA LEU A 820 -31.54 9.89 -3.53
C LEU A 820 -32.12 8.49 -3.29
N ASP A 821 -32.59 7.84 -4.36
CA ASP A 821 -33.18 6.51 -4.25
C ASP A 821 -32.14 5.50 -3.72
N THR A 822 -32.56 4.62 -2.81
CA THR A 822 -31.67 3.66 -2.15
C THR A 822 -31.08 2.65 -3.13
N GLY A 823 -31.72 2.41 -4.29
CA GLY A 823 -31.18 1.58 -5.36
C GLY A 823 -30.18 2.29 -6.29
N SER A 824 -30.03 3.61 -6.17
CA SER A 824 -29.19 4.44 -7.03
C SER A 824 -27.94 4.96 -6.32
N MET A 825 -26.93 5.35 -7.10
CA MET A 825 -25.71 5.98 -6.60
C MET A 825 -25.13 6.93 -7.63
N LEU A 826 -24.31 7.87 -7.15
CA LEU A 826 -23.53 8.78 -8.01
C LEU A 826 -22.08 8.33 -8.08
N VAL A 827 -21.54 8.25 -9.28
CA VAL A 827 -20.15 7.91 -9.55
C VAL A 827 -19.44 9.10 -10.20
N PHE A 828 -18.37 9.55 -9.58
CA PHE A 828 -17.48 10.60 -10.07
C PHE A 828 -16.15 9.97 -10.45
N ILE A 829 -15.74 10.09 -11.71
CA ILE A 829 -14.41 9.66 -12.17
C ILE A 829 -13.67 10.90 -12.68
N TYR A 830 -12.39 11.02 -12.33
CA TYR A 830 -11.55 12.13 -12.79
C TYR A 830 -11.61 12.31 -14.31
N ASN A 831 -11.84 13.56 -14.73
CA ASN A 831 -11.98 13.96 -16.14
C ASN A 831 -13.16 13.30 -16.88
N HIS A 832 -14.25 13.02 -16.16
CA HIS A 832 -15.53 12.57 -16.72
C HIS A 832 -16.71 13.29 -16.05
N LEU A 833 -17.84 13.33 -16.76
CA LEU A 833 -19.08 13.86 -16.22
C LEU A 833 -19.59 12.94 -15.08
N PRO A 834 -20.22 13.49 -14.04
CA PRO A 834 -20.81 12.70 -12.97
C PRO A 834 -21.93 11.81 -13.50
N CYS A 835 -21.99 10.55 -13.07
CA CYS A 835 -22.98 9.58 -13.55
C CYS A 835 -23.88 9.11 -12.41
N GLU A 836 -25.19 9.14 -12.64
CA GLU A 836 -26.19 8.53 -11.77
C GLU A 836 -26.57 7.17 -12.34
N ASP A 837 -26.35 6.10 -11.58
CA ASP A 837 -26.62 4.75 -12.03
C ASP A 837 -27.11 3.86 -10.87
N ALA A 838 -27.64 2.69 -11.21
CA ALA A 838 -28.09 1.72 -10.23
C ALA A 838 -26.89 1.05 -9.53
N LYS A 839 -27.04 0.82 -8.22
CA LYS A 839 -26.09 0.03 -7.43
C LYS A 839 -25.95 -1.38 -8.02
N GLN A 840 -24.76 -1.96 -7.89
CA GLN A 840 -24.53 -3.34 -8.32
C GLN A 840 -25.46 -4.30 -7.60
N ASP A 841 -25.98 -5.29 -8.32
CA ASP A 841 -26.70 -6.41 -7.74
C ASP A 841 -25.76 -7.62 -7.68
N PRO A 842 -25.21 -7.96 -6.50
CA PRO A 842 -24.33 -9.13 -6.36
C PRO A 842 -24.98 -10.42 -6.84
N THR A 843 -26.31 -10.56 -6.74
CA THR A 843 -27.02 -11.78 -7.12
C THR A 843 -27.01 -12.03 -8.62
N ALA A 844 -26.80 -10.97 -9.41
CA ALA A 844 -26.61 -11.02 -10.85
C ALA A 844 -25.15 -11.30 -11.24
N HIS A 845 -24.21 -11.27 -10.29
CA HIS A 845 -22.81 -11.53 -10.58
C HIS A 845 -22.59 -12.99 -11.00
N PRO A 846 -21.79 -13.29 -12.05
CA PRO A 846 -21.59 -14.65 -12.53
C PRO A 846 -21.00 -15.63 -11.50
N LEU A 847 -20.31 -15.10 -10.49
CA LEU A 847 -19.67 -15.88 -9.41
C LEU A 847 -20.49 -15.90 -8.11
N PHE A 848 -21.68 -15.31 -8.07
CA PHE A 848 -22.51 -15.28 -6.85
C PHE A 848 -22.93 -16.67 -6.34
N ARG A 849 -22.81 -17.71 -7.18
CA ARG A 849 -22.95 -19.10 -6.78
C ARG A 849 -22.03 -19.49 -5.62
N TYR A 850 -20.84 -18.90 -5.54
CA TYR A 850 -19.83 -19.21 -4.53
C TYR A 850 -19.97 -18.40 -3.25
N VAL A 851 -20.83 -17.37 -3.23
CA VAL A 851 -21.10 -16.52 -2.06
C VAL A 851 -22.24 -17.11 -1.25
N LEU A 852 -22.09 -17.35 0.05
CA LEU A 852 -23.17 -17.89 0.89
C LEU A 852 -23.72 -16.85 1.87
N PRO A 853 -24.64 -15.97 1.44
CA PRO A 853 -25.17 -14.94 2.31
C PRO A 853 -26.13 -15.50 3.38
N ASP A 854 -26.36 -14.70 4.43
CA ASP A 854 -27.19 -15.09 5.59
C ASP A 854 -28.67 -15.22 5.24
N PHE A 855 -29.09 -14.51 4.19
CA PHE A 855 -30.47 -14.53 3.77
C PHE A 855 -30.78 -15.74 2.89
N SER A 856 -32.04 -16.17 2.96
CA SER A 856 -32.54 -17.26 2.13
C SER A 856 -32.45 -16.94 0.64
N ARG A 857 -31.76 -17.81 -0.12
CA ARG A 857 -31.70 -17.68 -1.58
C ARG A 857 -33.08 -17.78 -2.20
N THR A 858 -33.42 -16.82 -3.05
CA THR A 858 -34.69 -16.85 -3.81
C THR A 858 -34.57 -17.77 -5.02
N ARG A 859 -35.71 -18.19 -5.62
CA ARG A 859 -35.74 -19.00 -6.85
C ARG A 859 -35.05 -18.34 -8.06
N ARG A 860 -34.81 -17.02 -8.01
CA ARG A 860 -34.11 -16.27 -9.06
C ARG A 860 -32.59 -16.32 -8.90
N MET A 861 -32.08 -16.72 -7.74
CA MET A 861 -30.64 -16.80 -7.49
C MET A 861 -30.07 -18.13 -8.02
N PRO A 862 -28.78 -18.18 -8.40
CA PRO A 862 -28.14 -19.46 -8.70
C PRO A 862 -28.22 -20.41 -7.48
N PRO A 863 -28.15 -21.73 -7.67
CA PRO A 863 -27.95 -22.64 -6.54
C PRO A 863 -26.56 -22.38 -5.93
N ALA A 864 -26.42 -22.51 -4.61
CA ALA A 864 -25.12 -22.38 -3.97
C ALA A 864 -24.15 -23.48 -4.45
N ALA A 865 -22.85 -23.17 -4.49
CA ALA A 865 -21.80 -24.17 -4.65
C ALA A 865 -21.62 -25.01 -3.38
N HIS A 866 -21.75 -24.36 -2.23
CA HIS A 866 -21.45 -24.92 -0.92
C HIS A 866 -22.72 -25.03 -0.06
N ALA A 867 -22.73 -25.97 0.88
CA ALA A 867 -23.88 -26.23 1.74
C ALA A 867 -23.93 -25.34 2.99
N ALA A 868 -22.76 -24.94 3.49
CA ALA A 868 -22.60 -24.12 4.68
C ALA A 868 -21.55 -23.03 4.44
N ARG A 869 -21.68 -21.92 5.17
CA ARG A 869 -20.70 -20.83 5.21
C ARG A 869 -19.35 -21.36 5.74
N LEU A 870 -18.28 -20.63 5.43
CA LEU A 870 -16.97 -20.96 5.98
C LEU A 870 -17.00 -20.78 7.50
N ASP A 871 -16.68 -21.84 8.25
CA ASP A 871 -16.37 -21.73 9.66
C ASP A 871 -14.92 -21.27 9.81
N ILE A 872 -14.75 -20.03 10.29
CA ILE A 872 -13.44 -19.38 10.39
C ILE A 872 -12.54 -20.15 11.37
N ARG A 873 -13.11 -20.67 12.47
CA ARG A 873 -12.33 -21.33 13.51
C ARG A 873 -11.83 -22.68 13.02
N GLU A 874 -12.72 -23.51 12.48
CA GLU A 874 -12.33 -24.80 11.89
C GLU A 874 -11.31 -24.60 10.76
N PHE A 875 -11.48 -23.55 9.95
CA PHE A 875 -10.54 -23.22 8.88
C PHE A 875 -9.14 -22.89 9.41
N VAL A 876 -9.02 -22.00 10.39
CA VAL A 876 -7.74 -21.57 10.98
C VAL A 876 -7.07 -22.73 11.73
N GLU A 877 -7.83 -23.54 12.47
CA GLU A 877 -7.31 -24.73 13.15
C GLU A 877 -6.75 -25.73 12.11
N ALA A 878 -7.46 -25.95 11.00
CA ALA A 878 -7.00 -26.85 9.94
C ALA A 878 -5.75 -26.35 9.20
N THR A 879 -5.54 -25.04 9.06
CA THR A 879 -4.34 -24.48 8.41
C THR A 879 -3.12 -24.40 9.33
N ARG A 880 -3.31 -24.34 10.66
CA ARG A 880 -2.22 -24.31 11.64
C ARG A 880 -1.48 -25.64 11.77
N ASP A 881 -2.16 -26.78 11.61
CA ASP A 881 -1.59 -28.13 11.86
C ASP A 881 -0.91 -28.77 10.62
N GLY A 882 -0.78 -28.05 9.50
CA GLY A 882 -0.12 -28.52 8.27
C GLY A 882 -0.87 -28.12 7.00
N PRO A 883 -0.26 -28.25 5.80
CA PRO A 883 -0.82 -27.66 4.60
C PRO A 883 -2.12 -28.38 4.23
N VAL A 884 -3.23 -27.64 4.23
CA VAL A 884 -4.48 -28.11 3.63
C VAL A 884 -4.23 -28.27 2.13
N GLN A 885 -3.84 -29.49 1.74
CA GLN A 885 -3.95 -29.97 0.38
C GLN A 885 -5.43 -29.83 -0.01
N SER A 886 -5.73 -28.86 -0.86
CA SER A 886 -7.05 -28.78 -1.46
C SER A 886 -7.28 -30.07 -2.26
N ALA A 887 -8.38 -30.74 -1.98
CA ALA A 887 -8.92 -31.80 -2.81
C ALA A 887 -9.41 -31.22 -4.15
N ALA A 888 -8.50 -30.83 -5.04
CA ALA A 888 -8.72 -30.66 -6.48
C ALA A 888 -7.37 -30.41 -7.18
N GLY A 889 -7.01 -31.34 -8.08
CA GLY A 889 -5.78 -31.40 -8.88
C GLY A 889 -4.94 -30.13 -9.02
N ALA A 890 -3.68 -30.22 -8.61
CA ALA A 890 -2.63 -29.30 -8.99
C ALA A 890 -2.59 -29.13 -10.52
N PRO A 891 -2.61 -27.90 -11.06
CA PRO A 891 -2.22 -27.69 -12.44
C PRO A 891 -0.73 -28.06 -12.58
N PRO A 892 -0.31 -28.65 -13.72
CA PRO A 892 1.07 -29.08 -13.89
C PRO A 892 2.00 -27.88 -13.78
N HIS A 893 2.97 -27.98 -12.89
CA HIS A 893 4.13 -27.11 -12.80
C HIS A 893 4.70 -26.92 -14.21
N LEU A 894 4.63 -25.69 -14.73
CA LEU A 894 5.47 -25.29 -15.85
C LEU A 894 6.90 -25.17 -15.28
N PRO A 895 7.89 -25.90 -15.83
CA PRO A 895 9.25 -25.83 -15.33
C PRO A 895 9.77 -24.39 -15.49
N ALA A 896 10.32 -23.87 -14.41
CA ALA A 896 11.06 -22.63 -14.38
C ALA A 896 12.42 -22.83 -15.04
N GLU A 897 12.51 -22.52 -16.33
CA GLU A 897 13.79 -22.25 -17.01
C GLU A 897 13.62 -21.00 -17.87
N HIS A 898 14.11 -19.87 -17.38
CA HIS A 898 14.49 -18.73 -18.20
C HIS A 898 16.01 -18.74 -18.32
N GLU A 899 16.52 -19.56 -19.25
CA GLU A 899 17.82 -19.28 -19.86
C GLU A 899 17.73 -17.93 -20.60
N PRO A 900 18.74 -17.06 -20.49
CA PRO A 900 18.81 -15.86 -21.32
C PRO A 900 18.96 -16.27 -22.79
N PRO A 901 18.34 -15.54 -23.74
CA PRO A 901 18.36 -15.94 -25.13
C PRO A 901 19.80 -15.85 -25.70
N PRO A 902 20.25 -16.82 -26.50
CA PRO A 902 21.57 -16.77 -27.11
C PRO A 902 21.63 -15.61 -28.11
N GLN A 903 22.69 -14.82 -28.01
CA GLN A 903 23.00 -13.75 -28.96
C GLN A 903 23.04 -14.32 -30.38
N ARG A 904 22.06 -13.92 -31.21
CA ARG A 904 22.03 -14.28 -32.63
C ARG A 904 23.21 -13.62 -33.34
N ALA A 905 24.21 -14.43 -33.66
CA ALA A 905 25.25 -14.10 -34.61
C ALA A 905 24.63 -13.68 -35.95
N SER A 906 25.12 -12.56 -36.47
CA SER A 906 24.81 -12.01 -37.78
C SER A 906 25.07 -13.04 -38.88
N ARG A 907 24.04 -13.38 -39.66
CA ARG A 907 24.24 -13.96 -41.00
C ARG A 907 23.34 -13.27 -42.01
N ARG A 908 24.02 -12.53 -42.87
CA ARG A 908 23.61 -12.02 -44.19
C ARG A 908 22.77 -13.04 -44.95
N ARG A 909 21.60 -12.62 -45.44
CA ARG A 909 21.30 -12.42 -46.86
C ARG A 909 19.94 -11.77 -47.02
#